data_AF-A0A1Z5IPG5-F1
#
_entry.id   AF-A0A1Z5IPG5-F1
#
_cell.length_a   1.000
_cell.length_b   1.000
_cell.length_c   1.000
_cell.angle_alpha   90.00
_cell.angle_beta   90.00
_cell.angle_gamma   90.00
#
_symmetry.space_group_name_H-M   'P 1'
#
loop_
_entity.id
_entity.type
_entity.pdbx_description
1 polymer ?
#
loop_
_entity_poly.entity_id
_entity_poly.type
_entity_poly.pdbx_seq_one_letter_code
_entity_poly.pdbx_strand_id
1 'polypeptide(L)'
;MNKFFINKPSGIKQNAISVSLTFLAVIFLLFSSGEQTAAKQYTQPFQNNTVSLAGQAVQTNMYFVKMGYWHVKRATLNLNFQVSQLTDRQSSDITVTVNGVTFYSFRPAKTRGLQSKQIRIPTRLIKSQNNLQVQGQLLNRKTGATQTPANWLTVNQTSNVNFDYRIEAPSNQINAFYAHMTGADTIAENQAVVETPLRATDAELTASLRALTGMTRFVTAEDRELPIKPLNQGQHAAFRMMIAQFDHLPPDMQAKLPRQKLTDHAVIHVIRRKHQSILVVTSQSNKLLKKAAQFVANQELMRETDRPIKWISAQTDTFTSTLQFQGRQLLMEKDEHVQGPGHHVKTFFVQLPNDHMNAAGSTVDLRMRYAKNLNFKRSLVTIKINHQTIGSQRLSSRHADGDTLRVKLPAKLPLDSTFTVQADFDLVLSGKGSQSSDQSTWASVLSDSYAMIRSRQSGDLLFDNYPGVFMKDQAVQQLALVRPNHLTENDFATMTNLFGLIGNYAKQNTGEFNVYHDQPSTAVLAQSNVMVFGTPANTPLVKALNRDLYFKYNPDFTGLKSNEKLSLEDQYAKRIGTAQLLRSPFNRYRGLLVVTGAHDDSVYRASTQLNRQVKLEQYSHADAIVVDENNQHYSYRFKKQKLLKKASLKSKFQQHGQFWTYMGLAVAAIAFFGFVAISILWHNGLLKRRGDDDEK
;
A
#
# COMPACT_ATOMS: atom_id res chain seq x y z
N MET A 1 -23.68 21.38 -78.04
CA MET A 1 -22.92 20.82 -79.18
C MET A 1 -21.99 21.90 -79.73
N ASN A 2 -20.69 21.84 -79.46
CA ASN A 2 -19.66 21.81 -80.50
C ASN A 2 -18.29 21.56 -79.88
N LYS A 3 -17.52 20.77 -80.62
CA LYS A 3 -16.35 20.00 -80.21
C LYS A 3 -15.03 20.74 -80.53
N PHE A 4 -13.99 20.31 -79.83
CA PHE A 4 -12.55 20.27 -80.17
C PHE A 4 -11.81 21.61 -80.38
N PHE A 5 -10.71 21.82 -79.64
CA PHE A 5 -9.36 21.45 -80.10
C PHE A 5 -8.31 21.69 -78.99
N ILE A 6 -7.40 20.74 -78.85
CA ILE A 6 -6.14 20.87 -78.12
C ILE A 6 -5.11 21.44 -79.09
N ASN A 7 -4.35 22.46 -78.67
CA ASN A 7 -2.98 22.66 -79.14
C ASN A 7 -2.14 23.32 -78.03
N LYS A 8 -1.07 22.63 -77.63
CA LYS A 8 0.04 23.22 -76.83
C LYS A 8 0.83 24.18 -77.73
N PRO A 9 1.48 25.19 -77.14
CA PRO A 9 2.95 25.12 -77.17
C PRO A 9 3.68 25.69 -75.93
N SER A 10 4.89 25.16 -75.77
CA SER A 10 6.13 25.81 -75.30
C SER A 10 6.18 26.53 -73.94
N GLY A 11 6.80 25.83 -72.97
CA GLY A 11 8.03 26.22 -72.28
C GLY A 11 8.17 27.65 -71.71
N ILE A 12 8.01 27.77 -70.39
CA ILE A 12 8.60 28.85 -69.59
C ILE A 12 9.40 28.24 -68.42
N LYS A 13 10.61 28.78 -68.27
CA LYS A 13 11.70 28.39 -67.38
C LYS A 13 11.28 28.24 -65.92
N GLN A 14 11.77 27.20 -65.25
CA GLN A 14 11.65 27.02 -63.80
C GLN A 14 12.39 28.13 -63.07
N ASN A 15 11.65 29.01 -62.38
CA ASN A 15 12.21 29.99 -61.46
C ASN A 15 12.77 29.29 -60.21
N ALA A 16 14.04 29.54 -59.89
CA ALA A 16 14.75 29.06 -58.70
C ALA A 16 14.11 29.48 -57.35
N ILE A 17 13.06 30.31 -57.39
CA ILE A 17 12.28 30.73 -56.24
C ILE A 17 11.24 29.66 -55.83
N SER A 18 10.75 28.84 -56.76
CA SER A 18 9.77 27.79 -56.43
C SER A 18 10.40 26.57 -55.77
N VAL A 19 11.64 26.23 -56.15
CA VAL A 19 12.42 25.13 -55.55
C VAL A 19 12.80 25.48 -54.11
N SER A 20 13.18 26.74 -53.84
CA SER A 20 13.53 27.19 -52.49
C SER A 20 12.32 27.20 -51.55
N LEU A 21 11.13 27.58 -52.03
CA LEU A 21 9.89 27.53 -51.23
C LEU A 21 9.41 26.10 -50.96
N THR A 22 9.56 25.18 -51.92
CA THR A 22 9.24 23.75 -51.71
C THR A 22 10.28 23.07 -50.82
N PHE A 23 11.56 23.43 -50.89
CA PHE A 23 12.57 22.94 -49.98
C PHE A 23 12.35 23.45 -48.54
N LEU A 24 11.92 24.71 -48.37
CA LEU A 24 11.61 25.26 -47.05
C LEU A 24 10.33 24.63 -46.44
N ALA A 25 9.33 24.29 -47.26
CA ALA A 25 8.12 23.59 -46.83
C ALA A 25 8.41 22.12 -46.45
N VAL A 26 9.30 21.44 -47.19
CA VAL A 26 9.76 20.08 -46.85
C VAL A 26 10.64 20.10 -45.60
N ILE A 27 11.46 21.13 -45.41
CA ILE A 27 12.23 21.36 -44.18
C ILE A 27 11.30 21.61 -42.98
N PHE A 28 10.23 22.40 -43.13
CA PHE A 28 9.23 22.58 -42.05
C PHE A 28 8.41 21.31 -41.75
N LEU A 29 8.18 20.45 -42.74
CA LEU A 29 7.58 19.11 -42.55
C LEU A 29 8.56 18.10 -41.93
N LEU A 30 9.87 18.25 -42.16
CA LEU A 30 10.91 17.43 -41.51
C LEU A 30 11.18 17.87 -40.06
N PHE A 31 11.06 19.17 -39.74
CA PHE A 31 11.26 19.70 -38.39
C PHE A 31 9.99 19.71 -37.50
N SER A 32 8.83 19.28 -38.00
CA SER A 32 7.61 19.12 -37.20
C SER A 32 7.37 17.67 -36.72
N SER A 33 8.33 16.77 -36.93
CA SER A 33 8.32 15.41 -36.38
C SER A 33 8.77 15.34 -34.91
N GLY A 34 8.40 16.32 -34.10
CA GLY A 34 8.32 16.10 -32.67
C GLY A 34 7.05 15.29 -32.43
N GLU A 35 7.16 14.02 -32.03
CA GLU A 35 6.03 13.27 -31.46
C GLU A 35 5.42 14.15 -30.35
N GLN A 36 4.33 14.87 -30.67
CA GLN A 36 3.56 15.55 -29.65
C GLN A 36 2.89 14.45 -28.84
N THR A 37 3.52 14.08 -27.73
CA THR A 37 2.90 13.20 -26.73
C THR A 37 1.53 13.76 -26.39
N ALA A 38 0.50 12.95 -26.65
CA ALA A 38 -0.89 13.31 -26.44
C ALA A 38 -1.09 13.77 -24.98
N ALA A 39 -1.86 14.85 -24.80
CA ALA A 39 -2.23 15.30 -23.45
C ALA A 39 -3.06 14.20 -22.78
N LYS A 40 -2.64 13.80 -21.58
CA LYS A 40 -3.34 12.83 -20.73
C LYS A 40 -4.01 13.51 -19.55
N GLN A 41 -5.01 12.83 -19.00
CA GLN A 41 -5.73 13.26 -17.81
C GLN A 41 -5.70 12.19 -16.74
N TYR A 42 -5.47 12.60 -15.49
CA TYR A 42 -5.54 11.72 -14.34
C TYR A 42 -6.23 12.43 -13.17
N THR A 43 -7.27 11.79 -12.63
CA THR A 43 -8.00 12.27 -11.46
C THR A 43 -7.52 11.50 -10.24
N GLN A 44 -6.94 12.22 -9.28
CA GLN A 44 -6.54 11.67 -8.00
C GLN A 44 -7.56 12.04 -6.91
N PRO A 45 -8.31 11.06 -6.35
CA PRO A 45 -9.15 11.30 -5.18
C PRO A 45 -8.28 11.59 -3.94
N PHE A 46 -8.81 12.37 -3.01
CA PHE A 46 -8.20 12.52 -1.70
C PHE A 46 -8.56 11.33 -0.81
N GLN A 47 -7.64 10.92 0.07
CA GLN A 47 -7.86 9.83 1.04
C GLN A 47 -8.75 10.26 2.23
N ASN A 48 -9.23 11.50 2.24
CA ASN A 48 -10.02 12.05 3.33
C ASN A 48 -11.49 11.62 3.21
N ASN A 49 -12.06 11.15 4.32
CA ASN A 49 -13.51 11.01 4.45
C ASN A 49 -14.20 12.39 4.50
N THR A 50 -15.52 12.39 4.34
CA THR A 50 -16.33 13.62 4.49
C THR A 50 -16.16 14.17 5.91
N VAL A 51 -15.76 15.43 6.03
CA VAL A 51 -15.47 16.10 7.30
C VAL A 51 -16.26 17.38 7.44
N SER A 52 -16.93 17.56 8.59
CA SER A 52 -17.61 18.80 8.97
C SER A 52 -16.82 19.56 10.02
N LEU A 53 -16.54 20.83 9.73
CA LEU A 53 -15.81 21.77 10.58
C LEU A 53 -16.78 22.83 11.08
N ALA A 54 -16.74 23.20 12.36
CA ALA A 54 -17.63 24.20 12.93
C ALA A 54 -16.85 25.32 13.62
N GLY A 55 -17.29 26.57 13.46
CA GLY A 55 -16.63 27.77 13.96
C GLY A 55 -16.68 28.94 12.95
N GLN A 56 -16.20 30.10 13.40
CA GLN A 56 -16.08 31.29 12.53
C GLN A 56 -14.85 31.23 11.64
N ALA A 57 -13.74 30.69 12.13
CA ALA A 57 -12.60 30.27 11.34
C ALA A 57 -12.54 28.75 11.40
N VAL A 58 -12.36 28.10 10.25
CA VAL A 58 -12.24 26.64 10.13
C VAL A 58 -11.17 26.29 9.10
N GLN A 59 -10.50 25.15 9.25
CA GLN A 59 -9.43 24.73 8.35
C GLN A 59 -9.37 23.20 8.24
N THR A 60 -9.02 22.66 7.07
CA THR A 60 -8.70 21.23 6.88
C THR A 60 -7.61 21.03 5.82
N ASN A 61 -6.87 19.92 5.90
CA ASN A 61 -5.79 19.53 4.99
C ASN A 61 -6.15 18.27 4.20
N MET A 62 -5.69 18.19 2.95
CA MET A 62 -5.83 17.08 2.02
C MET A 62 -4.49 16.87 1.29
N TYR A 63 -4.19 15.65 0.84
CA TYR A 63 -2.88 15.32 0.25
C TYR A 63 -3.00 14.69 -1.13
N PHE A 64 -2.07 15.03 -2.03
CA PHE A 64 -2.00 14.46 -3.38
C PHE A 64 -0.55 14.34 -3.88
N VAL A 65 -0.31 13.48 -4.86
CA VAL A 65 1.04 13.20 -5.39
C VAL A 65 1.14 13.52 -6.88
N LYS A 66 2.31 14.01 -7.31
CA LYS A 66 2.64 14.22 -8.73
C LYS A 66 3.69 13.19 -9.12
N MET A 67 3.42 12.41 -10.17
CA MET A 67 4.45 11.53 -10.71
C MET A 67 5.63 12.35 -11.27
N GLY A 68 6.86 11.87 -11.05
CA GLY A 68 8.08 12.58 -11.43
C GLY A 68 8.13 12.92 -12.91
N TYR A 69 7.83 11.93 -13.76
CA TYR A 69 7.82 11.98 -15.23
C TYR A 69 6.60 12.69 -15.84
N TRP A 70 5.73 13.28 -15.03
CA TRP A 70 4.64 14.12 -15.54
C TRP A 70 5.12 15.54 -15.77
N HIS A 71 5.03 15.96 -17.02
CA HIS A 71 5.09 17.36 -17.39
C HIS A 71 3.68 17.97 -17.31
N VAL A 72 3.33 18.45 -16.11
CA VAL A 72 1.98 18.96 -15.80
C VAL A 72 1.72 20.28 -16.53
N LYS A 73 0.68 20.29 -17.37
CA LYS A 73 0.19 21.48 -18.07
C LYS A 73 -0.87 22.22 -17.27
N ARG A 74 -1.74 21.47 -16.58
CA ARG A 74 -2.79 22.02 -15.72
C ARG A 74 -3.04 21.07 -14.55
N ALA A 75 -3.33 21.65 -13.40
CA ALA A 75 -3.86 20.93 -12.25
C ALA A 75 -5.10 21.68 -11.76
N THR A 76 -6.18 20.96 -11.49
CA THR A 76 -7.46 21.52 -11.09
C THR A 76 -7.96 20.80 -9.85
N LEU A 77 -8.13 21.53 -8.74
CA LEU A 77 -8.86 21.07 -7.58
C LEU A 77 -10.36 21.12 -7.91
N ASN A 78 -11.04 19.99 -7.78
CA ASN A 78 -12.49 19.90 -7.74
C ASN A 78 -12.91 19.80 -6.27
N LEU A 79 -13.27 20.93 -5.67
CA LEU A 79 -13.66 21.00 -4.26
C LEU A 79 -15.18 20.83 -4.14
N ASN A 80 -15.62 19.73 -3.52
CA ASN A 80 -17.02 19.47 -3.21
C ASN A 80 -17.27 19.76 -1.73
N PHE A 81 -18.15 20.72 -1.44
CA PHE A 81 -18.32 21.24 -0.08
C PHE A 81 -19.75 21.67 0.22
N GLN A 82 -20.06 21.84 1.49
CA GLN A 82 -21.32 22.40 1.99
C GLN A 82 -21.01 23.41 3.08
N VAL A 83 -21.86 24.41 3.22
CA VAL A 83 -21.71 25.45 4.23
C VAL A 83 -23.06 25.75 4.87
N SER A 84 -23.05 26.09 6.16
CA SER A 84 -24.28 26.32 6.93
C SER A 84 -25.28 27.23 6.23
N GLN A 85 -26.57 26.91 6.39
CA GLN A 85 -27.69 27.68 5.87
C GLN A 85 -27.80 29.06 6.55
N LEU A 86 -27.16 29.23 7.71
CA LEU A 86 -27.20 30.45 8.52
C LEU A 86 -26.06 31.44 8.21
N THR A 87 -25.04 30.96 7.50
CA THR A 87 -23.87 31.75 7.11
C THR A 87 -24.26 32.92 6.20
N ASP A 88 -23.78 34.12 6.55
CA ASP A 88 -23.80 35.29 5.69
C ASP A 88 -22.83 35.12 4.52
N ARG A 89 -23.42 34.88 3.35
CA ARG A 89 -22.71 34.62 2.09
C ARG A 89 -21.97 35.85 1.53
N GLN A 90 -22.21 37.06 2.06
CA GLN A 90 -21.50 38.27 1.62
C GLN A 90 -20.20 38.52 2.39
N SER A 91 -20.10 38.00 3.60
CA SER A 91 -18.98 38.22 4.51
C SER A 91 -18.19 36.94 4.84
N SER A 92 -18.58 35.82 4.22
CA SER A 92 -17.89 34.54 4.39
C SER A 92 -17.11 34.16 3.14
N ASP A 93 -15.86 33.74 3.34
CA ASP A 93 -14.92 33.41 2.29
C ASP A 93 -14.27 32.05 2.56
N ILE A 94 -13.91 31.33 1.50
CA ILE A 94 -13.11 30.11 1.53
C ILE A 94 -11.80 30.39 0.81
N THR A 95 -10.68 30.07 1.46
CA THR A 95 -9.32 30.25 0.94
C THR A 95 -8.65 28.90 0.78
N VAL A 96 -7.91 28.74 -0.32
CA VAL A 96 -7.18 27.52 -0.64
C VAL A 96 -5.69 27.81 -0.72
N THR A 97 -4.91 26.97 -0.05
CA THR A 97 -3.46 27.01 -0.04
C THR A 97 -2.90 25.67 -0.49
N VAL A 98 -1.72 25.67 -1.12
CA VAL A 98 -0.99 24.46 -1.47
C VAL A 98 0.46 24.61 -1.04
N ASN A 99 0.98 23.62 -0.33
CA ASN A 99 2.34 23.62 0.22
C ASN A 99 2.68 24.89 1.00
N GLY A 100 1.70 25.42 1.75
CA GLY A 100 1.82 26.65 2.55
C GLY A 100 1.65 27.96 1.77
N VAL A 101 1.39 27.91 0.47
CA VAL A 101 1.21 29.11 -0.38
C VAL A 101 -0.27 29.29 -0.73
N THR A 102 -0.85 30.39 -0.29
CA THR A 102 -2.21 30.80 -0.67
C THR A 102 -2.26 31.19 -2.14
N PHE A 103 -3.25 30.68 -2.89
CA PHE A 103 -3.36 30.97 -4.32
C PHE A 103 -4.78 31.25 -4.81
N TYR A 104 -5.81 31.00 -4.00
CA TYR A 104 -7.19 31.26 -4.41
C TYR A 104 -8.09 31.51 -3.20
N SER A 105 -9.04 32.44 -3.34
CA SER A 105 -10.11 32.68 -2.38
C SER A 105 -11.43 32.91 -3.12
N PHE A 106 -12.55 32.47 -2.55
CA PHE A 106 -13.88 32.65 -3.14
C PHE A 106 -14.98 32.67 -2.09
N ARG A 107 -16.13 33.23 -2.46
CA ARG A 107 -17.35 33.20 -1.64
C ARG A 107 -18.23 32.01 -1.99
N PRO A 108 -18.77 31.28 -1.00
CA PRO A 108 -19.75 30.22 -1.24
C PRO A 108 -21.00 30.74 -1.96
N ALA A 109 -21.59 29.90 -2.83
CA ALA A 109 -22.81 30.27 -3.55
C ALA A 109 -24.03 30.32 -2.61
N LYS A 110 -25.05 31.08 -3.02
CA LYS A 110 -26.34 31.21 -2.30
C LYS A 110 -27.26 30.00 -2.55
N THR A 111 -26.74 28.78 -2.47
CA THR A 111 -27.50 27.54 -2.67
C THR A 111 -27.48 26.68 -1.40
N ARG A 112 -28.53 25.85 -1.24
CA ARG A 112 -28.60 24.81 -0.20
C ARG A 112 -27.97 23.52 -0.75
N GLY A 113 -27.43 22.69 0.15
CA GLY A 113 -26.88 21.38 -0.23
C GLY A 113 -25.45 21.46 -0.78
N LEU A 114 -25.04 20.37 -1.46
CA LEU A 114 -23.68 20.18 -1.99
C LEU A 114 -23.37 21.19 -3.08
N GLN A 115 -22.23 21.87 -2.93
CA GLN A 115 -21.67 22.80 -3.90
C GLN A 115 -20.35 22.23 -4.44
N SER A 116 -20.01 22.59 -5.68
CA SER A 116 -18.72 22.24 -6.28
C SER A 116 -18.03 23.49 -6.80
N LYS A 117 -16.71 23.58 -6.59
CA LYS A 117 -15.87 24.66 -7.10
C LYS A 117 -14.63 24.06 -7.74
N GLN A 118 -14.46 24.34 -9.04
CA GLN A 118 -13.22 24.02 -9.74
C GLN A 118 -12.22 25.17 -9.56
N ILE A 119 -10.99 24.84 -9.15
CA ILE A 119 -9.94 25.81 -8.84
C ILE A 119 -8.65 25.36 -9.52
N ARG A 120 -8.07 26.22 -10.37
CA ARG A 120 -6.79 25.93 -11.01
C ARG A 120 -5.64 26.10 -10.01
N ILE A 121 -4.91 25.02 -9.76
CA ILE A 121 -3.70 25.03 -8.92
C ILE A 121 -2.52 25.52 -9.77
N PRO A 122 -1.76 26.55 -9.34
CA PRO A 122 -0.56 26.99 -10.04
C PRO A 122 0.47 25.86 -10.08
N THR A 123 0.85 25.41 -11.28
CA THR A 123 1.75 24.25 -11.46
C THR A 123 3.12 24.44 -10.81
N ARG A 124 3.61 25.69 -10.74
CA ARG A 124 4.87 26.06 -10.04
C ARG A 124 4.87 25.75 -8.54
N LEU A 125 3.70 25.58 -7.92
CA LEU A 125 3.57 25.26 -6.50
C LEU A 125 3.48 23.75 -6.24
N ILE A 126 3.37 22.93 -7.30
CA ILE A 126 3.19 21.48 -7.20
C ILE A 126 4.56 20.79 -7.11
N LYS A 127 4.73 19.99 -6.07
CA LYS A 127 5.88 19.13 -5.79
C LYS A 127 5.52 17.66 -6.03
N SER A 128 6.43 16.73 -5.74
CA SER A 128 6.16 15.28 -5.80
C SER A 128 5.08 14.84 -4.81
N GLN A 129 5.11 15.38 -3.59
CA GLN A 129 4.07 15.24 -2.57
C GLN A 129 3.55 16.63 -2.19
N ASN A 130 2.23 16.75 -2.03
CA ASN A 130 1.58 18.04 -1.84
C ASN A 130 0.59 18.02 -0.69
N ASN A 131 0.61 19.06 0.13
CA ASN A 131 -0.42 19.36 1.12
C ASN A 131 -1.31 20.49 0.58
N LEU A 132 -2.61 20.25 0.46
CA LEU A 132 -3.62 21.21 0.05
C LEU A 132 -4.51 21.52 1.24
N GLN A 133 -4.68 22.80 1.55
CA GLN A 133 -5.46 23.23 2.70
C GLN A 133 -6.61 24.12 2.27
N VAL A 134 -7.78 23.88 2.88
CA VAL A 134 -8.99 24.65 2.69
C VAL A 134 -9.33 25.33 4.01
N GLN A 135 -9.36 26.65 4.01
CA GLN A 135 -9.72 27.51 5.14
C GLN A 135 -11.06 28.17 4.85
N GLY A 136 -11.93 28.30 5.85
CA GLY A 136 -13.19 29.00 5.76
C GLY A 136 -13.32 30.06 6.85
N GLN A 137 -13.62 31.29 6.47
CA GLN A 137 -14.13 32.31 7.38
C GLN A 137 -15.65 32.37 7.21
N LEU A 138 -16.41 31.92 8.22
CA LEU A 138 -17.85 31.73 8.20
C LEU A 138 -18.53 32.64 9.22
N LEU A 139 -19.21 33.69 8.74
CA LEU A 139 -19.90 34.67 9.57
C LEU A 139 -21.42 34.52 9.44
N ASN A 140 -22.21 34.96 10.43
CA ASN A 140 -23.67 34.95 10.39
C ASN A 140 -24.23 36.36 10.33
N ARG A 141 -25.41 36.51 9.71
CA ARG A 141 -26.07 37.81 9.45
C ARG A 141 -26.51 38.60 10.70
N LYS A 142 -26.71 37.96 11.86
CA LYS A 142 -27.44 38.56 13.01
C LYS A 142 -26.79 38.39 14.40
N THR A 143 -25.58 37.85 14.52
CA THR A 143 -24.94 37.64 15.82
C THR A 143 -23.53 38.22 15.82
N GLY A 144 -23.30 39.27 16.62
CA GLY A 144 -21.95 39.77 16.88
C GLY A 144 -21.07 38.68 17.50
N ALA A 145 -19.80 38.64 17.09
CA ALA A 145 -18.57 38.01 17.65
C ALA A 145 -18.66 36.69 18.48
N THR A 146 -19.81 36.03 18.57
CA THR A 146 -20.03 34.88 19.45
C THR A 146 -19.93 33.64 18.57
N GLN A 147 -18.91 32.84 18.83
CA GLN A 147 -18.66 31.59 18.12
C GLN A 147 -19.84 30.63 18.35
N THR A 148 -20.39 30.09 17.26
CA THR A 148 -21.51 29.15 17.30
C THR A 148 -21.20 27.95 16.40
N PRO A 149 -21.57 26.72 16.80
CA PRO A 149 -21.44 25.53 15.96
C PRO A 149 -22.36 25.61 14.72
N ALA A 150 -23.31 26.54 14.70
CA ALA A 150 -24.14 26.83 13.55
C ALA A 150 -23.34 27.39 12.36
N ASN A 151 -22.09 27.82 12.54
CA ASN A 151 -21.20 28.19 11.43
C ASN A 151 -20.39 26.96 11.09
N TRP A 152 -20.63 26.34 9.95
CA TRP A 152 -19.91 25.13 9.58
C TRP A 152 -19.62 25.05 8.08
N LEU A 153 -18.52 24.35 7.76
CA LEU A 153 -18.06 23.96 6.43
C LEU A 153 -17.85 22.45 6.43
N THR A 154 -18.51 21.75 5.53
CA THR A 154 -18.28 20.33 5.26
C THR A 154 -17.51 20.18 3.97
N VAL A 155 -16.39 19.48 3.99
CA VAL A 155 -15.65 19.07 2.78
C VAL A 155 -15.97 17.59 2.52
N ASN A 156 -16.45 17.30 1.31
CA ASN A 156 -16.92 15.96 0.93
C ASN A 156 -15.77 15.11 0.37
N GLN A 157 -15.81 13.80 0.65
CA GLN A 157 -14.81 12.82 0.20
C GLN A 157 -14.65 12.73 -1.32
N THR A 158 -15.66 13.15 -2.09
CA THR A 158 -15.60 13.17 -3.56
C THR A 158 -14.71 14.28 -4.15
N SER A 159 -14.16 15.16 -3.30
CA SER A 159 -13.18 16.18 -3.73
C SER A 159 -11.91 15.51 -4.28
N ASN A 160 -11.31 16.09 -5.32
CA ASN A 160 -10.16 15.48 -6.01
C ASN A 160 -9.29 16.51 -6.73
N VAL A 161 -8.11 16.09 -7.21
CA VAL A 161 -7.26 16.87 -8.12
C VAL A 161 -7.23 16.19 -9.48
N ASN A 162 -7.56 16.93 -10.53
CA ASN A 162 -7.38 16.49 -11.92
C ASN A 162 -6.11 17.12 -12.50
N PHE A 163 -5.24 16.28 -13.06
CA PHE A 163 -4.04 16.68 -13.79
C PHE A 163 -4.24 16.54 -15.29
N ASP A 164 -3.97 17.60 -16.04
CA ASP A 164 -3.62 17.49 -17.46
C ASP A 164 -2.10 17.52 -17.58
N TYR A 165 -1.52 16.51 -18.22
CA TYR A 165 -0.08 16.37 -18.31
C TYR A 165 0.35 15.73 -19.63
N ARG A 166 1.65 15.82 -19.91
CA ARG A 166 2.32 14.97 -20.89
C ARG A 166 3.27 14.04 -20.15
N ILE A 167 3.43 12.83 -20.67
CA ILE A 167 4.39 11.86 -20.17
C ILE A 167 5.74 12.18 -20.82
N GLU A 168 6.76 12.39 -19.99
CA GLU A 168 8.15 12.38 -20.44
C GLU A 168 8.52 10.95 -20.84
N ALA A 169 9.14 10.76 -22.00
CA ALA A 169 9.51 9.42 -22.42
C ALA A 169 10.54 8.82 -21.44
N PRO A 170 10.37 7.56 -21.00
CA PRO A 170 11.34 6.92 -20.12
C PRO A 170 12.71 6.87 -20.80
N SER A 171 13.75 7.24 -20.06
CA SER A 171 15.12 6.94 -20.46
C SER A 171 15.35 5.41 -20.46
N ASN A 172 16.49 4.95 -20.99
CA ASN A 172 16.83 3.52 -20.99
C ASN A 172 17.31 3.01 -19.61
N GLN A 173 17.11 3.76 -18.54
CA GLN A 173 17.60 3.41 -17.21
C GLN A 173 16.58 2.60 -16.42
N ILE A 174 17.07 1.71 -15.54
CA ILE A 174 16.23 0.87 -14.67
C ILE A 174 15.34 1.73 -13.77
N ASN A 175 15.87 2.80 -13.18
CA ASN A 175 15.08 3.71 -12.34
C ASN A 175 13.95 4.43 -13.10
N ALA A 176 14.19 4.85 -14.35
CA ALA A 176 13.17 5.44 -15.19
C ALA A 176 12.09 4.43 -15.55
N PHE A 177 12.47 3.22 -16.02
CA PHE A 177 11.51 2.15 -16.26
C PHE A 177 10.64 1.88 -15.02
N TYR A 178 11.26 1.76 -13.84
CA TYR A 178 10.57 1.47 -12.60
C TYR A 178 9.58 2.57 -12.20
N ALA A 179 9.98 3.83 -12.33
CA ALA A 179 9.12 4.97 -12.03
C ALA A 179 7.86 4.98 -12.89
N HIS A 180 7.98 4.70 -14.19
CA HIS A 180 6.82 4.66 -15.08
C HIS A 180 5.95 3.41 -14.88
N MET A 181 6.56 2.24 -14.70
CA MET A 181 5.82 0.98 -14.53
C MET A 181 4.98 0.97 -13.24
N THR A 182 5.50 1.56 -12.16
CA THR A 182 4.77 1.68 -10.87
C THR A 182 3.88 2.93 -10.80
N GLY A 183 3.81 3.69 -11.89
CA GLY A 183 3.03 4.91 -12.02
C GLY A 183 1.53 4.70 -11.88
N ALA A 184 0.86 5.55 -11.11
CA ALA A 184 -0.58 5.45 -10.87
C ALA A 184 -1.41 5.59 -12.16
N ASP A 185 -0.98 6.44 -13.10
CA ASP A 185 -1.58 6.56 -14.43
C ASP A 185 -1.35 5.32 -15.28
N THR A 186 -0.11 4.83 -15.33
CA THR A 186 0.25 3.63 -16.09
C THR A 186 -0.56 2.42 -15.65
N ILE A 187 -0.76 2.25 -14.34
CA ILE A 187 -1.57 1.14 -13.79
C ILE A 187 -3.06 1.37 -14.07
N ALA A 188 -3.57 2.60 -13.86
CA ALA A 188 -4.97 2.92 -14.14
C ALA A 188 -5.38 2.69 -15.61
N GLU A 189 -4.46 2.90 -16.55
CA GLU A 189 -4.66 2.69 -17.99
C GLU A 189 -4.32 1.26 -18.47
N ASN A 190 -4.01 0.33 -17.56
CA ASN A 190 -3.55 -1.04 -17.87
C ASN A 190 -2.31 -1.08 -18.79
N GLN A 191 -1.40 -0.13 -18.64
CA GLN A 191 -0.16 0.00 -19.43
C GLN A 191 1.07 -0.64 -18.77
N ALA A 192 0.90 -1.30 -17.62
CA ALA A 192 1.95 -2.05 -16.91
C ALA A 192 1.56 -3.51 -16.71
N VAL A 193 2.53 -4.42 -16.84
CA VAL A 193 2.33 -5.87 -16.64
C VAL A 193 3.63 -6.57 -16.25
N VAL A 194 3.53 -7.53 -15.32
CA VAL A 194 4.56 -8.53 -15.05
C VAL A 194 4.26 -9.77 -15.88
N GLU A 195 5.24 -10.29 -16.62
CA GLU A 195 5.07 -11.44 -17.49
C GLU A 195 6.00 -12.57 -17.07
N THR A 196 5.49 -13.80 -17.08
CA THR A 196 6.25 -15.03 -16.80
C THR A 196 5.78 -16.14 -17.76
N PRO A 197 6.57 -17.18 -18.06
CA PRO A 197 6.17 -18.19 -19.04
C PRO A 197 4.83 -18.86 -18.69
N LEU A 198 4.00 -19.20 -19.69
CA LEU A 198 2.75 -19.93 -19.46
C LEU A 198 3.00 -21.27 -18.74
N ARG A 199 4.07 -21.96 -19.15
CA ARG A 199 4.60 -23.17 -18.51
C ARG A 199 5.72 -22.84 -17.53
N ALA A 200 5.52 -21.84 -16.68
CA ALA A 200 6.51 -21.44 -15.70
C ALA A 200 6.79 -22.56 -14.69
N THR A 201 8.06 -22.69 -14.34
CA THR A 201 8.51 -23.47 -13.20
C THR A 201 8.08 -22.80 -11.89
N ASP A 202 8.07 -23.57 -10.81
CA ASP A 202 7.79 -23.04 -9.47
C ASP A 202 8.79 -21.96 -9.06
N ALA A 203 10.04 -22.05 -9.52
CA ALA A 203 11.06 -21.04 -9.26
C ALA A 203 10.77 -19.73 -10.00
N GLU A 204 10.32 -19.79 -11.25
CA GLU A 204 9.92 -18.61 -12.04
C GLU A 204 8.69 -17.95 -11.42
N LEU A 205 7.64 -18.71 -11.08
CA LEU A 205 6.46 -18.14 -10.41
C LEU A 205 6.83 -17.52 -9.06
N THR A 206 7.68 -18.17 -8.28
CA THR A 206 8.18 -17.59 -7.01
C THR A 206 8.91 -16.28 -7.25
N ALA A 207 9.77 -16.20 -8.26
CA ALA A 207 10.49 -14.98 -8.61
C ALA A 207 9.53 -13.89 -9.11
N SER A 208 8.60 -14.23 -9.99
CA SER A 208 7.65 -13.29 -10.59
C SER A 208 6.69 -12.71 -9.56
N LEU A 209 6.16 -13.54 -8.65
CA LEU A 209 5.33 -13.07 -7.55
C LEU A 209 6.15 -12.23 -6.56
N ARG A 210 7.43 -12.54 -6.34
CA ARG A 210 8.29 -11.75 -5.44
C ARG A 210 8.48 -10.34 -6.00
N ALA A 211 8.80 -10.22 -7.28
CA ALA A 211 8.87 -8.93 -7.95
C ALA A 211 7.52 -8.20 -7.88
N LEU A 212 6.42 -8.88 -8.22
CA LEU A 212 5.07 -8.30 -8.15
C LEU A 212 4.78 -7.71 -6.76
N THR A 213 5.01 -8.45 -5.68
CA THR A 213 4.76 -7.97 -4.32
C THR A 213 5.57 -6.73 -3.94
N GLY A 214 6.82 -6.62 -4.41
CA GLY A 214 7.63 -5.45 -4.13
C GLY A 214 7.18 -4.22 -4.92
N MET A 215 6.59 -4.42 -6.09
CA MET A 215 6.13 -3.34 -6.97
C MET A 215 4.75 -2.80 -6.59
N THR A 216 3.86 -3.63 -6.03
CA THR A 216 2.49 -3.19 -5.70
C THR A 216 2.40 -2.30 -4.45
N ARG A 217 3.48 -2.16 -3.68
CA ARG A 217 3.55 -1.32 -2.46
C ARG A 217 3.02 0.11 -2.58
N PHE A 218 3.02 0.70 -3.78
CA PHE A 218 2.69 2.11 -4.02
C PHE A 218 1.56 2.33 -5.03
N VAL A 219 0.77 1.30 -5.33
CA VAL A 219 -0.36 1.46 -6.23
C VAL A 219 -1.42 2.30 -5.53
N THR A 220 -1.48 3.59 -5.88
CA THR A 220 -2.50 4.53 -5.41
C THR A 220 -3.77 4.48 -6.27
N ALA A 221 -3.76 3.71 -7.35
CA ALA A 221 -4.95 3.49 -8.16
C ALA A 221 -5.90 2.55 -7.40
N GLU A 222 -6.89 3.11 -6.71
CA GLU A 222 -7.89 2.34 -5.93
C GLU A 222 -8.64 1.31 -6.80
N ASP A 223 -8.65 1.52 -8.12
CA ASP A 223 -9.46 0.76 -9.06
C ASP A 223 -8.71 -0.27 -9.91
N ARG A 224 -7.38 -0.35 -9.87
CA ARG A 224 -6.61 -1.27 -10.74
C ARG A 224 -5.36 -1.80 -10.04
N GLU A 225 -5.02 -3.05 -10.34
CA GLU A 225 -3.84 -3.74 -9.81
C GLU A 225 -2.82 -3.96 -10.94
N LEU A 226 -1.54 -4.10 -10.58
CA LEU A 226 -0.51 -4.53 -11.52
C LEU A 226 -0.69 -6.04 -11.78
N PRO A 227 -1.03 -6.47 -13.00
CA PRO A 227 -1.29 -7.88 -13.27
C PRO A 227 0.00 -8.67 -13.50
N ILE A 228 -0.02 -9.95 -13.13
CA ILE A 228 0.87 -10.97 -13.69
C ILE A 228 0.16 -11.70 -14.83
N LYS A 229 0.82 -11.88 -15.98
CA LYS A 229 0.27 -12.56 -17.16
C LYS A 229 1.28 -13.55 -17.77
N PRO A 230 0.82 -14.52 -18.57
CA PRO A 230 1.70 -15.30 -19.41
C PRO A 230 2.51 -14.41 -20.38
N LEU A 231 3.74 -14.81 -20.70
CA LEU A 231 4.53 -14.19 -21.75
C LEU A 231 3.71 -14.05 -23.04
N ASN A 232 3.84 -12.90 -23.71
CA ASN A 232 3.15 -12.53 -24.95
C ASN A 232 1.67 -12.14 -24.81
N GLN A 233 1.07 -12.24 -23.63
CA GLN A 233 -0.29 -11.74 -23.40
C GLN A 233 -0.33 -10.29 -22.90
N GLY A 234 0.82 -9.70 -22.60
CA GLY A 234 0.99 -8.30 -22.22
C GLY A 234 1.43 -7.38 -23.35
N GLN A 235 1.37 -7.82 -24.63
CA GLN A 235 1.96 -7.08 -25.75
C GLN A 235 1.39 -5.68 -25.99
N HIS A 236 0.21 -5.36 -25.47
CA HIS A 236 -0.39 -4.02 -25.60
C HIS A 236 0.06 -3.05 -24.50
N ALA A 237 0.73 -3.53 -23.45
CA ALA A 237 1.24 -2.68 -22.39
C ALA A 237 2.50 -1.93 -22.83
N ALA A 238 2.59 -0.65 -22.50
CA ALA A 238 3.79 0.16 -22.73
C ALA A 238 4.97 -0.27 -21.85
N PHE A 239 4.72 -0.77 -20.64
CA PHE A 239 5.73 -1.20 -19.67
C PHE A 239 5.55 -2.68 -19.31
N ARG A 240 6.55 -3.48 -19.65
CA ARG A 240 6.51 -4.94 -19.47
C ARG A 240 7.71 -5.39 -18.66
N MET A 241 7.50 -6.16 -17.60
CA MET A 241 8.59 -6.81 -16.87
C MET A 241 8.54 -8.30 -17.14
N MET A 242 9.52 -8.82 -17.86
CA MET A 242 9.62 -10.25 -18.17
C MET A 242 10.51 -10.93 -17.15
N ILE A 243 9.98 -11.91 -16.43
CA ILE A 243 10.73 -12.70 -15.45
C ILE A 243 10.65 -14.16 -15.87
N ALA A 244 11.80 -14.72 -16.22
CA ALA A 244 11.89 -16.10 -16.68
C ALA A 244 13.33 -16.62 -16.53
N GLN A 245 13.50 -17.94 -16.50
CA GLN A 245 14.79 -18.55 -16.82
C GLN A 245 15.19 -18.18 -18.25
N PHE A 246 16.50 -18.12 -18.51
CA PHE A 246 17.03 -17.65 -19.79
C PHE A 246 16.44 -18.43 -20.98
N ASP A 247 16.38 -19.75 -20.88
CA ASP A 247 15.92 -20.62 -21.96
C ASP A 247 14.39 -20.55 -22.19
N HIS A 248 13.63 -19.94 -21.26
CA HIS A 248 12.19 -19.72 -21.37
C HIS A 248 11.82 -18.30 -21.85
N LEU A 249 12.82 -17.42 -22.06
CA LEU A 249 12.57 -16.11 -22.65
C LEU A 249 12.24 -16.23 -24.14
N PRO A 250 11.51 -15.26 -24.72
CA PRO A 250 11.37 -15.16 -26.18
C PRO A 250 12.74 -15.09 -26.89
N PRO A 251 12.91 -15.74 -28.07
CA PRO A 251 14.21 -15.83 -28.76
C PRO A 251 14.88 -14.47 -29.04
N ASP A 252 14.08 -13.46 -29.33
CA ASP A 252 14.51 -12.08 -29.57
C ASP A 252 15.00 -11.36 -28.30
N MET A 253 14.59 -11.80 -27.11
CA MET A 253 15.17 -11.37 -25.84
C MET A 253 16.46 -12.14 -25.54
N GLN A 254 16.48 -13.45 -25.80
CA GLN A 254 17.69 -14.28 -25.62
C GLN A 254 18.87 -13.75 -26.43
N ALA A 255 18.64 -13.36 -27.70
CA ALA A 255 19.66 -12.83 -28.60
C ALA A 255 20.32 -11.51 -28.10
N LYS A 256 19.69 -10.81 -27.15
CA LYS A 256 20.18 -9.52 -26.60
C LYS A 256 21.00 -9.69 -25.33
N LEU A 257 21.20 -10.92 -24.84
CA LEU A 257 21.82 -11.21 -23.56
C LEU A 257 22.98 -12.19 -23.72
N PRO A 258 24.14 -11.95 -23.09
CA PRO A 258 25.28 -12.85 -23.20
C PRO A 258 25.08 -14.10 -22.33
N ARG A 259 24.70 -15.22 -22.96
CA ARG A 259 24.38 -16.50 -22.28
C ARG A 259 25.46 -16.95 -21.30
N GLN A 260 26.74 -16.86 -21.69
CA GLN A 260 27.86 -17.30 -20.86
C GLN A 260 27.92 -16.60 -19.48
N LYS A 261 27.53 -15.32 -19.41
CA LYS A 261 27.54 -14.58 -18.14
C LYS A 261 26.35 -14.93 -17.24
N LEU A 262 25.31 -15.56 -17.78
CA LEU A 262 24.11 -15.94 -17.03
C LEU A 262 24.25 -17.27 -16.26
N THR A 263 25.39 -17.93 -16.41
CA THR A 263 25.71 -19.17 -15.69
C THR A 263 25.93 -18.92 -14.20
N ASP A 264 26.64 -17.84 -13.85
CA ASP A 264 26.97 -17.45 -12.48
C ASP A 264 26.35 -16.10 -12.05
N HIS A 265 25.66 -15.40 -12.97
CA HIS A 265 24.91 -14.19 -12.69
C HIS A 265 23.44 -14.27 -13.14
N ALA A 266 22.62 -13.42 -12.54
CA ALA A 266 21.37 -12.96 -13.13
C ALA A 266 21.55 -11.56 -13.72
N VAL A 267 20.64 -11.15 -14.60
CA VAL A 267 20.63 -9.82 -15.21
C VAL A 267 19.27 -9.17 -15.09
N ILE A 268 19.28 -7.85 -14.86
CA ILE A 268 18.15 -6.95 -14.97
C ILE A 268 18.51 -5.97 -16.10
N HIS A 269 17.76 -5.97 -17.21
CA HIS A 269 18.09 -5.20 -18.42
C HIS A 269 16.86 -4.51 -19.01
N VAL A 270 16.90 -3.19 -19.12
CA VAL A 270 15.91 -2.40 -19.86
C VAL A 270 16.18 -2.45 -21.36
N ILE A 271 15.20 -2.89 -22.14
CA ILE A 271 15.23 -3.00 -23.59
C ILE A 271 14.09 -2.14 -24.16
N ARG A 272 14.43 -1.10 -24.92
CA ARG A 272 13.46 -0.24 -25.59
C ARG A 272 13.03 -0.79 -26.95
N ARG A 273 11.75 -0.61 -27.26
CA ARG A 273 11.14 -0.65 -28.60
C ARG A 273 10.44 0.67 -28.85
N LYS A 274 10.01 0.95 -30.08
CA LYS A 274 9.38 2.24 -30.46
C LYS A 274 8.33 2.72 -29.44
N HIS A 275 7.41 1.84 -29.04
CA HIS A 275 6.30 2.18 -28.12
C HIS A 275 6.28 1.35 -26.83
N GLN A 276 7.36 0.61 -26.52
CA GLN A 276 7.41 -0.26 -25.34
C GLN A 276 8.76 -0.19 -24.65
N SER A 277 8.75 -0.22 -23.33
CA SER A 277 9.92 -0.47 -22.52
C SER A 277 9.77 -1.84 -21.85
N ILE A 278 10.77 -2.69 -21.99
CA ILE A 278 10.75 -4.06 -21.47
C ILE A 278 11.90 -4.20 -20.47
N LEU A 279 11.60 -4.56 -19.23
CA LEU A 279 12.61 -4.94 -18.25
C LEU A 279 12.70 -6.45 -18.20
N VAL A 280 13.82 -7.00 -18.68
CA VAL A 280 14.10 -8.43 -18.63
C VAL A 280 14.85 -8.76 -17.35
N VAL A 281 14.32 -9.70 -16.56
CA VAL A 281 14.93 -10.24 -15.35
C VAL A 281 15.14 -11.73 -15.57
N THR A 282 16.39 -12.17 -15.71
CA THR A 282 16.67 -13.55 -16.09
C THR A 282 17.97 -14.12 -15.53
N SER A 283 18.06 -15.44 -15.49
CA SER A 283 19.26 -16.23 -15.14
C SER A 283 19.12 -17.66 -15.65
N GLN A 284 20.22 -18.40 -15.73
CA GLN A 284 20.18 -19.86 -15.86
C GLN A 284 19.96 -20.57 -14.50
N SER A 285 20.16 -19.86 -13.39
CA SER A 285 20.02 -20.41 -12.03
C SER A 285 18.75 -19.95 -11.34
N ASN A 286 17.98 -20.91 -10.82
CA ASN A 286 16.79 -20.63 -10.00
C ASN A 286 17.08 -19.73 -8.80
N LYS A 287 18.24 -19.92 -8.15
CA LYS A 287 18.64 -19.15 -6.98
C LYS A 287 18.94 -17.69 -7.37
N LEU A 288 19.66 -17.48 -8.47
CA LEU A 288 20.02 -16.14 -8.94
C LEU A 288 18.81 -15.41 -9.55
N LEU A 289 17.89 -16.12 -10.21
CA LEU A 289 16.62 -15.54 -10.68
C LEU A 289 15.79 -15.02 -9.50
N LYS A 290 15.61 -15.81 -8.44
CA LYS A 290 14.93 -15.38 -7.21
C LYS A 290 15.63 -14.18 -6.54
N LYS A 291 16.97 -14.14 -6.58
CA LYS A 291 17.77 -13.04 -6.04
C LYS A 291 17.61 -11.75 -6.87
N ALA A 292 17.61 -11.84 -8.20
CA ALA A 292 17.32 -10.70 -9.07
C ALA A 292 15.88 -10.19 -8.89
N ALA A 293 14.90 -11.08 -8.75
CA ALA A 293 13.54 -10.69 -8.40
C ALA A 293 13.45 -10.02 -7.01
N GLN A 294 14.27 -10.43 -6.04
CA GLN A 294 14.37 -9.74 -4.76
C GLN A 294 14.96 -8.33 -4.91
N PHE A 295 15.98 -8.14 -5.76
CA PHE A 295 16.50 -6.80 -6.10
C PHE A 295 15.40 -5.93 -6.70
N VAL A 296 14.61 -6.47 -7.63
CA VAL A 296 13.46 -5.76 -8.22
C VAL A 296 12.40 -5.40 -7.18
N ALA A 297 12.18 -6.28 -6.20
CA ALA A 297 11.28 -6.03 -5.09
C ALA A 297 11.81 -5.01 -4.07
N ASN A 298 13.05 -4.53 -4.23
CA ASN A 298 13.66 -3.48 -3.42
C ASN A 298 13.50 -2.13 -4.14
N GLN A 299 12.62 -1.28 -3.63
CA GLN A 299 12.30 0.00 -4.26
C GLN A 299 13.50 0.94 -4.27
N GLU A 300 14.24 0.99 -3.16
CA GLU A 300 15.44 1.81 -3.02
C GLU A 300 16.38 1.44 -4.15
N LEU A 301 16.81 0.18 -4.23
CA LEU A 301 17.73 -0.31 -5.26
C LEU A 301 17.24 -0.01 -6.68
N MET A 302 15.94 -0.18 -6.96
CA MET A 302 15.39 0.14 -8.27
C MET A 302 15.44 1.64 -8.60
N ARG A 303 15.27 2.54 -7.62
CA ARG A 303 15.33 4.00 -7.80
C ARG A 303 16.76 4.52 -7.94
N GLU A 304 17.72 3.96 -7.21
CA GLU A 304 19.15 4.34 -7.28
C GLU A 304 19.87 3.76 -8.49
N THR A 305 19.30 2.72 -9.15
CA THR A 305 19.94 2.12 -10.33
C THR A 305 19.72 2.98 -11.59
N ASP A 306 20.64 3.91 -11.81
CA ASP A 306 20.73 4.83 -12.95
C ASP A 306 21.45 4.22 -14.18
N ARG A 307 21.29 2.91 -14.38
CA ARG A 307 21.95 2.15 -15.46
C ARG A 307 20.94 1.31 -16.25
N PRO A 308 21.19 0.99 -17.54
CA PRO A 308 20.27 0.19 -18.34
C PRO A 308 20.35 -1.31 -17.99
N ILE A 309 21.49 -1.74 -17.46
CA ILE A 309 21.81 -3.14 -17.15
C ILE A 309 22.39 -3.21 -15.74
N LYS A 310 21.88 -4.14 -14.93
CA LYS A 310 22.44 -4.54 -13.65
C LYS A 310 22.65 -6.05 -13.62
N TRP A 311 23.89 -6.45 -13.36
CA TRP A 311 24.26 -7.83 -13.09
C TRP A 311 24.13 -8.13 -11.60
N ILE A 312 23.57 -9.30 -11.27
CA ILE A 312 23.30 -9.76 -9.92
C ILE A 312 24.07 -11.06 -9.70
N SER A 313 25.05 -11.03 -8.80
CA SER A 313 25.79 -12.22 -8.36
C SER A 313 25.21 -12.79 -7.08
N ALA A 314 25.74 -13.93 -6.63
CA ALA A 314 25.40 -14.50 -5.33
C ALA A 314 25.73 -13.57 -4.15
N GLN A 315 26.66 -12.63 -4.32
CA GLN A 315 27.14 -11.68 -3.30
C GLN A 315 26.43 -10.33 -3.36
N THR A 316 25.60 -10.07 -4.37
CA THR A 316 24.89 -8.79 -4.47
C THR A 316 23.88 -8.64 -3.33
N ASP A 317 23.92 -7.56 -2.56
CA ASP A 317 22.90 -7.32 -1.55
C ASP A 317 21.59 -6.87 -2.18
N THR A 318 20.49 -7.50 -1.76
CA THR A 318 19.16 -7.28 -2.33
C THR A 318 18.10 -7.01 -1.28
N PHE A 319 18.42 -7.12 0.02
CA PHE A 319 17.46 -6.95 1.10
C PHE A 319 17.08 -5.48 1.28
N THR A 320 15.81 -5.22 1.60
CA THR A 320 15.37 -3.89 2.03
C THR A 320 15.91 -3.61 3.44
N SER A 321 16.26 -2.35 3.74
CA SER A 321 16.64 -1.96 5.09
C SER A 321 15.50 -2.30 6.07
N THR A 322 15.81 -3.09 7.10
CA THR A 322 14.87 -3.38 8.18
C THR A 322 14.89 -2.21 9.15
N LEU A 323 14.24 -1.10 8.82
CA LEU A 323 13.81 -0.17 9.85
C LEU A 323 12.76 -0.92 10.67
N GLN A 324 13.16 -1.51 11.79
CA GLN A 324 12.21 -2.07 12.74
C GLN A 324 11.27 -0.94 13.12
N PHE A 325 9.99 -1.06 12.75
CA PHE A 325 8.99 -0.13 13.21
C PHE A 325 8.88 -0.30 14.73
N GLN A 326 9.56 0.56 15.49
CA GLN A 326 9.57 0.52 16.97
C GLN A 326 8.23 0.98 17.57
N GLY A 327 7.16 1.02 16.79
CA GLY A 327 5.88 1.61 17.18
C GLY A 327 5.82 3.13 17.00
N ARG A 328 6.95 3.82 16.84
CA ARG A 328 6.99 5.29 16.81
C ARG A 328 6.89 5.85 15.40
N GLN A 329 5.89 6.70 15.16
CA GLN A 329 5.68 7.43 13.92
C GLN A 329 5.55 8.93 14.18
N LEU A 330 6.39 9.74 13.54
CA LEU A 330 6.24 11.20 13.58
C LEU A 330 4.91 11.60 12.93
N LEU A 331 4.23 12.59 13.51
CA LEU A 331 3.00 13.14 12.93
C LEU A 331 3.30 14.07 11.74
N MET A 332 4.49 14.65 11.71
CA MET A 332 4.97 15.60 10.71
C MET A 332 6.50 15.67 10.70
N GLU A 333 7.07 16.11 9.58
CA GLU A 333 8.52 16.34 9.47
C GLU A 333 8.95 17.77 9.85
N LYS A 334 8.01 18.71 9.83
CA LYS A 334 8.22 20.13 10.13
C LYS A 334 7.09 20.67 10.98
N ASP A 335 7.38 21.71 11.76
CA ASP A 335 6.41 22.35 12.63
C ASP A 335 5.22 22.88 11.81
N GLU A 336 4.01 22.67 12.32
CA GLU A 336 2.77 23.13 11.70
C GLU A 336 2.19 24.30 12.47
N HIS A 337 2.05 25.45 11.81
CA HIS A 337 1.54 26.67 12.42
C HIS A 337 0.01 26.76 12.35
N VAL A 338 -0.59 27.28 13.41
CA VAL A 338 -2.02 27.62 13.55
C VAL A 338 -2.06 29.12 13.86
N GLN A 339 -2.80 29.89 13.06
CA GLN A 339 -2.85 31.35 13.19
C GLN A 339 -4.30 31.82 13.26
N GLY A 340 -4.55 32.84 14.10
CA GLY A 340 -5.85 33.44 14.33
C GLY A 340 -6.64 32.79 15.49
N PRO A 341 -7.66 33.49 16.02
CA PRO A 341 -8.57 32.94 17.02
C PRO A 341 -9.58 31.95 16.41
N GLY A 342 -10.31 31.23 17.26
CA GLY A 342 -11.38 30.31 16.84
C GLY A 342 -10.98 28.84 16.86
N HIS A 343 -11.70 28.03 16.08
CA HIS A 343 -11.55 26.57 16.05
C HIS A 343 -10.70 26.14 14.85
N HIS A 344 -9.52 25.61 15.11
CA HIS A 344 -8.57 25.21 14.08
C HIS A 344 -8.35 23.71 14.12
N VAL A 345 -8.45 23.05 12.97
CA VAL A 345 -8.21 21.62 12.87
C VAL A 345 -6.90 21.38 12.13
N LYS A 346 -6.03 20.58 12.74
CA LYS A 346 -4.82 20.05 12.11
C LYS A 346 -4.92 18.53 12.06
N THR A 347 -4.90 17.98 10.86
CA THR A 347 -5.00 16.54 10.62
C THR A 347 -3.65 16.00 10.17
N PHE A 348 -3.18 14.97 10.87
CA PHE A 348 -1.96 14.23 10.58
C PHE A 348 -2.32 12.81 10.18
N PHE A 349 -1.64 12.28 9.17
CA PHE A 349 -1.87 10.93 8.68
C PHE A 349 -0.82 10.00 9.28
N VAL A 350 -1.28 8.98 9.99
CA VAL A 350 -0.43 7.94 10.57
C VAL A 350 -0.68 6.66 9.79
N GLN A 351 0.35 6.22 9.07
CA GLN A 351 0.35 4.99 8.28
C GLN A 351 1.04 3.85 9.04
N LEU A 352 0.26 2.86 9.43
CA LEU A 352 0.77 1.70 10.15
C LEU A 352 1.34 0.61 9.23
N PRO A 353 2.33 -0.16 9.73
CA PRO A 353 2.52 -1.56 9.35
C PRO A 353 1.23 -2.37 9.60
N ASN A 354 0.70 -3.15 8.65
CA ASN A 354 -0.60 -3.81 8.83
C ASN A 354 -0.55 -5.31 9.10
N ASP A 355 0.16 -5.64 10.16
CA ASP A 355 -0.08 -6.82 10.98
C ASP A 355 -0.70 -6.44 12.35
N HIS A 356 -1.18 -5.20 12.47
CA HIS A 356 -1.32 -4.50 13.75
C HIS A 356 -2.77 -4.08 14.04
N MET A 357 -3.50 -4.86 14.85
CA MET A 357 -4.68 -4.33 15.53
C MET A 357 -4.20 -3.46 16.72
N ASN A 358 -4.80 -2.29 16.92
CA ASN A 358 -4.48 -1.41 18.04
C ASN A 358 -4.49 -2.20 19.35
N ALA A 359 -3.33 -2.31 20.02
CA ALA A 359 -3.24 -2.97 21.31
C ALA A 359 -3.34 -1.93 22.43
N ALA A 360 -3.85 -2.38 23.58
CA ALA A 360 -3.84 -1.61 24.82
C ALA A 360 -2.46 -0.96 25.07
N GLY A 361 -2.43 0.36 25.20
CA GLY A 361 -1.22 1.13 25.54
C GLY A 361 -0.58 1.94 24.42
N SER A 362 -1.19 2.02 23.22
CA SER A 362 -0.83 3.01 22.21
C SER A 362 -1.05 4.44 22.71
N THR A 363 -0.20 5.38 22.31
CA THR A 363 -0.30 6.80 22.69
C THR A 363 -0.11 7.74 21.51
N VAL A 364 -0.67 8.93 21.63
CA VAL A 364 -0.31 10.09 20.79
C VAL A 364 0.28 11.14 21.71
N ASP A 365 1.47 11.62 21.35
CA ASP A 365 2.18 12.72 21.99
C ASP A 365 2.18 13.93 21.05
N LEU A 366 1.34 14.90 21.36
CA LEU A 366 1.28 16.19 20.67
C LEU A 366 2.14 17.19 21.44
N ARG A 367 3.25 17.63 20.85
CA ARG A 367 4.07 18.71 21.38
C ARG A 367 3.69 20.01 20.72
N MET A 368 3.57 21.07 21.51
CA MET A 368 3.03 22.32 21.01
C MET A 368 3.64 23.55 21.68
N ARG A 369 3.52 24.67 20.98
CA ARG A 369 3.75 26.03 21.50
C ARG A 369 2.55 26.90 21.18
N TYR A 370 2.29 27.91 21.98
CA TYR A 370 1.15 28.79 21.74
C TYR A 370 1.34 30.18 22.35
N ALA A 371 0.57 31.15 21.86
CA ALA A 371 0.69 32.53 22.26
C ALA A 371 0.31 32.75 23.74
N LYS A 372 1.08 33.60 24.44
CA LYS A 372 0.86 33.90 25.87
C LYS A 372 -0.33 34.83 26.15
N ASN A 373 -0.89 35.46 25.12
CA ASN A 373 -2.05 36.36 25.20
C ASN A 373 -3.41 35.62 25.12
N LEU A 374 -3.40 34.29 25.02
CA LEU A 374 -4.62 33.48 25.01
C LEU A 374 -5.37 33.54 26.34
N ASN A 375 -6.70 33.38 26.29
CA ASN A 375 -7.56 33.17 27.44
C ASN A 375 -7.48 31.70 27.87
N PHE A 376 -6.53 31.41 28.75
CA PHE A 376 -6.29 30.06 29.28
C PHE A 376 -7.45 29.47 30.10
N LYS A 377 -8.53 30.22 30.37
CA LYS A 377 -9.77 29.65 30.93
C LYS A 377 -10.66 29.01 29.87
N ARG A 378 -10.48 29.38 28.60
CA ARG A 378 -11.33 28.97 27.48
C ARG A 378 -10.58 28.28 26.35
N SER A 379 -9.27 28.50 26.23
CA SER A 379 -8.47 27.87 25.18
C SER A 379 -8.07 26.44 25.54
N LEU A 380 -8.26 25.52 24.61
CA LEU A 380 -7.94 24.10 24.78
C LEU A 380 -7.48 23.48 23.47
N VAL A 381 -6.85 22.31 23.59
CA VAL A 381 -6.53 21.42 22.47
C VAL A 381 -7.21 20.07 22.70
N THR A 382 -7.79 19.49 21.66
CA THR A 382 -8.44 18.18 21.69
C THR A 382 -7.82 17.26 20.64
N ILE A 383 -7.48 16.02 21.01
CA ILE A 383 -7.04 14.98 20.09
C ILE A 383 -8.22 14.08 19.73
N LYS A 384 -8.44 13.90 18.42
CA LYS A 384 -9.35 12.90 17.86
C LYS A 384 -8.59 11.90 16.98
N ILE A 385 -9.09 10.67 16.92
CA ILE A 385 -8.57 9.60 16.07
C ILE A 385 -9.70 9.06 15.22
N ASN A 386 -9.56 9.10 13.89
CA ASN A 386 -10.65 8.73 12.96
C ASN A 386 -11.99 9.38 13.37
N HIS A 387 -11.93 10.68 13.69
CA HIS A 387 -13.05 11.51 14.19
C HIS A 387 -13.56 11.20 15.60
N GLN A 388 -13.11 10.13 16.27
CA GLN A 388 -13.46 9.83 17.66
C GLN A 388 -12.58 10.63 18.63
N THR A 389 -13.21 11.39 19.54
CA THR A 389 -12.49 12.16 20.57
C THR A 389 -11.82 11.23 21.58
N ILE A 390 -10.51 11.42 21.78
CA ILE A 390 -9.71 10.59 22.69
C ILE A 390 -9.37 11.33 23.99
N GLY A 391 -9.05 12.62 23.90
CA GLY A 391 -8.74 13.42 25.08
C GLY A 391 -8.48 14.89 24.74
N SER A 392 -8.52 15.74 25.76
CA SER A 392 -8.30 17.18 25.62
C SER A 392 -7.49 17.74 26.79
N GLN A 393 -6.86 18.89 26.55
CA GLN A 393 -6.07 19.63 27.53
C GLN A 393 -6.33 21.12 27.41
N ARG A 394 -6.60 21.77 28.54
CA ARG A 394 -6.68 23.23 28.62
C ARG A 394 -5.28 23.83 28.49
N LEU A 395 -5.12 24.84 27.65
CA LEU A 395 -3.84 25.54 27.49
C LEU A 395 -3.53 26.38 28.73
N SER A 396 -2.25 26.66 28.99
CA SER A 396 -1.84 27.43 30.17
C SER A 396 -0.62 28.32 29.89
N SER A 397 -0.58 29.51 30.47
CA SER A 397 0.54 30.45 30.30
C SER A 397 1.90 29.83 30.68
N ARG A 398 1.92 28.98 31.71
CA ARG A 398 3.15 28.32 32.22
C ARG A 398 3.83 27.42 31.18
N HIS A 399 3.07 26.78 30.30
CA HIS A 399 3.60 25.81 29.33
C HIS A 399 3.61 26.37 27.90
N ALA A 400 3.31 27.66 27.69
CA ALA A 400 3.14 28.27 26.38
C ALA A 400 4.34 28.12 25.42
N ASP A 401 5.57 28.10 25.95
CA ASP A 401 6.80 27.96 25.16
C ASP A 401 7.17 26.49 24.86
N GLY A 402 6.39 25.52 25.35
CA GLY A 402 6.62 24.09 25.15
C GLY A 402 5.71 23.24 26.03
N ASP A 403 4.52 22.91 25.53
CA ASP A 403 3.54 22.06 26.19
C ASP A 403 3.47 20.68 25.51
N THR A 404 2.94 19.69 26.21
CA THR A 404 2.75 18.34 25.67
C THR A 404 1.41 17.77 26.13
N LEU A 405 0.59 17.36 25.17
CA LEU A 405 -0.60 16.55 25.40
C LEU A 405 -0.31 15.10 25.00
N ARG A 406 -0.26 14.21 25.99
CA ARG A 406 -0.18 12.76 25.78
C ARG A 406 -1.53 12.11 26.03
N VAL A 407 -2.11 11.49 25.00
CA VAL A 407 -3.35 10.71 25.12
C VAL A 407 -3.10 9.22 24.91
N LYS A 408 -3.78 8.37 25.69
CA LYS A 408 -3.77 6.90 25.52
C LYS A 408 -4.94 6.50 24.63
N LEU A 409 -4.67 5.68 23.62
CA LEU A 409 -5.73 5.16 22.74
C LEU A 409 -6.50 4.02 23.44
N PRO A 410 -7.84 3.98 23.34
CA PRO A 410 -8.63 2.86 23.83
C PRO A 410 -8.20 1.54 23.17
N ALA A 411 -8.12 0.47 23.96
CA ALA A 411 -7.65 -0.85 23.50
C ALA A 411 -8.52 -1.50 22.40
N LYS A 412 -9.74 -1.01 22.19
CA LYS A 412 -10.70 -1.51 21.19
C LYS A 412 -10.99 -0.47 20.09
N LEU A 413 -10.23 0.62 20.03
CA LEU A 413 -10.39 1.62 18.97
C LEU A 413 -9.94 0.99 17.64
N PRO A 414 -10.83 0.84 16.64
CA PRO A 414 -10.44 0.35 15.32
C PRO A 414 -9.46 1.36 14.70
N LEU A 415 -8.26 0.89 14.36
CA LEU A 415 -7.29 1.65 13.60
C LEU A 415 -7.07 0.91 12.28
N ASP A 416 -7.35 1.59 11.18
CA ASP A 416 -7.08 1.08 9.85
C ASP A 416 -5.58 1.17 9.52
N SER A 417 -5.22 0.68 8.33
CA SER A 417 -3.90 0.83 7.71
C SER A 417 -3.28 2.20 7.81
N THR A 418 -4.17 3.17 7.68
CA THR A 418 -3.91 4.59 7.74
C THR A 418 -5.01 5.14 8.62
N PHE A 419 -4.65 5.84 9.67
CA PHE A 419 -5.62 6.54 10.50
C PHE A 419 -5.23 8.00 10.64
N THR A 420 -6.20 8.82 11.00
CA THR A 420 -6.01 10.25 11.17
C THR A 420 -5.84 10.58 12.64
N VAL A 421 -4.80 11.38 12.96
CA VAL A 421 -4.67 12.08 14.24
C VAL A 421 -5.06 13.52 13.99
N GLN A 422 -6.17 13.94 14.59
CA GLN A 422 -6.68 15.29 14.46
C GLN A 422 -6.44 16.06 15.75
N ALA A 423 -5.76 17.20 15.68
CA ALA A 423 -5.57 18.15 16.76
C ALA A 423 -6.48 19.37 16.52
N ASP A 424 -7.48 19.52 17.37
CA ASP A 424 -8.44 20.61 17.37
C ASP A 424 -8.00 21.66 18.38
N PHE A 425 -7.64 22.86 17.92
CA PHE A 425 -7.28 23.99 18.75
C PHE A 425 -8.46 24.96 18.84
N ASP A 426 -8.97 25.19 20.04
CA ASP A 426 -9.88 26.29 20.32
C ASP A 426 -9.06 27.44 20.94
N LEU A 427 -8.71 28.44 20.13
CA LEU A 427 -7.88 29.58 20.54
C LEU A 427 -8.76 30.80 20.82
N VAL A 428 -8.86 31.18 22.09
CA VAL A 428 -9.63 32.35 22.54
C VAL A 428 -8.67 33.42 23.06
N LEU A 429 -8.91 34.69 22.74
CA LEU A 429 -8.12 35.81 23.24
C LEU A 429 -8.57 36.29 24.63
N SER A 430 -7.63 36.81 25.41
CA SER A 430 -7.91 37.47 26.70
C SER A 430 -8.34 38.93 26.48
N GLY A 431 -9.64 39.23 26.54
CA GLY A 431 -10.15 40.60 26.54
C GLY A 431 -11.52 40.75 25.86
N LYS A 432 -12.31 41.76 26.28
CA LYS A 432 -13.52 42.21 25.56
C LYS A 432 -13.13 43.33 24.60
N GLY A 433 -13.19 43.04 23.30
CA GLY A 433 -13.22 44.04 22.22
C GLY A 433 -11.99 44.94 22.10
N SER A 434 -11.07 44.59 21.23
CA SER A 434 -10.34 45.54 20.37
C SER A 434 -9.51 44.74 19.36
N GLN A 435 -9.21 45.37 18.24
CA GLN A 435 -8.50 44.87 17.05
C GLN A 435 -7.18 44.15 17.37
N SER A 436 -7.25 42.89 17.81
CA SER A 436 -6.10 42.01 17.89
C SER A 436 -5.90 41.39 16.52
N SER A 437 -4.81 41.72 15.84
CA SER A 437 -4.47 41.11 14.55
C SER A 437 -4.45 39.59 14.67
N ASP A 438 -4.96 38.90 13.65
CA ASP A 438 -4.90 37.43 13.53
C ASP A 438 -3.47 36.89 13.74
N GLN A 439 -2.46 37.74 13.50
CA GLN A 439 -1.05 37.41 13.66
C GLN A 439 -0.60 37.22 15.12
N SER A 440 -1.26 37.85 16.09
CA SER A 440 -0.87 37.76 17.51
C SER A 440 -1.46 36.54 18.23
N THR A 441 -2.45 35.89 17.62
CA THR A 441 -3.04 34.64 18.12
C THR A 441 -2.46 33.48 17.34
N TRP A 442 -1.74 32.59 18.01
CA TRP A 442 -1.14 31.46 17.31
C TRP A 442 -0.94 30.25 18.22
N ALA A 443 -0.86 29.10 17.58
CA ALA A 443 -0.32 27.86 18.14
C ALA A 443 0.57 27.18 17.10
N SER A 444 1.38 26.23 17.51
CA SER A 444 2.19 25.42 16.60
C SER A 444 2.30 24.02 17.14
N VAL A 445 2.13 23.04 16.27
CA VAL A 445 2.43 21.63 16.56
C VAL A 445 3.87 21.38 16.12
N LEU A 446 4.70 20.88 17.03
CA LEU A 446 6.12 20.68 16.79
C LEU A 446 6.38 19.37 16.05
N SER A 447 7.39 19.38 15.19
CA SER A 447 7.84 18.25 14.35
C SER A 447 8.26 17.00 15.13
N ASP A 448 8.56 17.13 16.41
CA ASP A 448 8.88 16.00 17.29
C ASP A 448 7.64 15.33 17.92
N SER A 449 6.42 15.77 17.54
CA SER A 449 5.16 15.09 17.87
C SER A 449 5.07 13.73 17.20
N TYR A 450 4.57 12.72 17.91
CA TYR A 450 4.54 11.34 17.40
C TYR A 450 3.36 10.53 17.93
N ALA A 451 2.97 9.53 17.16
CA ALA A 451 2.16 8.42 17.61
C ALA A 451 3.07 7.24 17.99
N MET A 452 2.87 6.68 19.19
CA MET A 452 3.48 5.42 19.61
C MET A 452 2.42 4.34 19.57
N ILE A 453 2.52 3.47 18.58
CA ILE A 453 1.51 2.47 18.27
C ILE A 453 2.03 1.13 18.75
N ARG A 454 1.43 0.68 19.85
CA ARG A 454 1.63 -0.67 20.35
C ARG A 454 0.68 -1.56 19.58
N SER A 455 1.28 -2.46 18.81
CA SER A 455 0.53 -3.50 18.14
C SER A 455 0.61 -4.81 18.90
N ARG A 456 -0.46 -5.59 18.79
CA ARG A 456 -0.38 -7.04 18.94
C ARG A 456 -0.69 -7.63 17.58
N GLN A 457 0.23 -8.48 17.09
CA GLN A 457 -0.02 -9.33 15.93
C GLN A 457 -1.34 -10.07 16.17
N SER A 458 -2.35 -9.78 15.34
CA SER A 458 -3.64 -10.47 15.45
C SER A 458 -3.45 -11.87 14.89
N GLY A 459 -3.58 -12.88 15.76
CA GLY A 459 -3.66 -14.27 15.33
C GLY A 459 -5.05 -14.63 14.81
N ASP A 460 -5.94 -13.66 14.57
CA ASP A 460 -7.31 -13.93 14.15
C ASP A 460 -7.33 -14.49 12.74
N LEU A 461 -7.92 -15.68 12.58
CA LEU A 461 -8.06 -16.36 11.31
C LEU A 461 -9.44 -16.06 10.70
N LEU A 462 -9.56 -14.81 10.26
CA LEU A 462 -10.76 -14.15 9.73
C LEU A 462 -10.35 -13.29 8.53
N PHE A 463 -11.26 -13.05 7.59
CA PHE A 463 -10.97 -12.21 6.42
C PHE A 463 -10.70 -10.74 6.78
N ASP A 464 -11.19 -10.25 7.93
CA ASP A 464 -10.87 -8.94 8.51
C ASP A 464 -9.36 -8.74 8.71
N ASN A 465 -8.63 -9.85 8.88
CA ASN A 465 -7.19 -9.89 9.11
C ASN A 465 -6.42 -10.41 7.88
N TYR A 466 -7.06 -10.53 6.70
CA TYR A 466 -6.35 -10.82 5.47
C TYR A 466 -5.77 -9.51 4.88
N PRO A 467 -4.51 -9.48 4.40
CA PRO A 467 -3.55 -10.58 4.35
C PRO A 467 -2.67 -10.73 5.61
N GLY A 468 -2.91 -9.95 6.67
CA GLY A 468 -2.17 -9.98 7.95
C GLY A 468 -1.93 -11.39 8.53
N VAL A 469 -2.85 -12.35 8.33
CA VAL A 469 -2.67 -13.76 8.70
C VAL A 469 -1.46 -14.46 8.07
N PHE A 470 -0.98 -13.96 6.93
CA PHE A 470 0.17 -14.46 6.18
C PHE A 470 1.42 -13.59 6.31
N MET A 471 1.38 -12.59 7.20
CA MET A 471 2.45 -11.62 7.36
C MET A 471 2.98 -11.57 8.78
N LYS A 472 4.22 -11.10 8.89
CA LYS A 472 4.86 -10.79 10.16
C LYS A 472 5.89 -9.68 9.92
N ASP A 473 5.88 -8.64 10.74
CA ASP A 473 6.87 -7.55 10.70
C ASP A 473 6.96 -6.91 9.29
N GLN A 474 5.82 -6.70 8.62
CA GLN A 474 5.73 -6.19 7.22
C GLN A 474 6.38 -7.07 6.14
N ALA A 475 6.65 -8.34 6.44
CA ALA A 475 7.16 -9.33 5.49
C ALA A 475 6.19 -10.51 5.38
N VAL A 476 6.18 -11.20 4.24
CA VAL A 476 5.47 -12.48 4.11
C VAL A 476 6.07 -13.51 5.08
N GLN A 477 5.22 -14.10 5.92
CA GLN A 477 5.64 -15.03 6.96
C GLN A 477 5.53 -16.48 6.47
N GLN A 478 6.64 -17.02 5.95
CA GLN A 478 6.82 -18.45 5.61
C GLN A 478 5.57 -19.06 4.94
N LEU A 479 5.35 -18.72 3.68
CA LEU A 479 4.16 -19.11 2.92
C LEU A 479 4.48 -20.16 1.85
N ALA A 480 3.70 -21.25 1.82
CA ALA A 480 3.67 -22.18 0.69
C ALA A 480 2.44 -21.87 -0.17
N LEU A 481 2.66 -21.41 -1.40
CA LEU A 481 1.60 -21.26 -2.39
C LEU A 481 1.52 -22.52 -3.24
N VAL A 482 0.40 -23.22 -3.22
CA VAL A 482 0.16 -24.39 -4.07
C VAL A 482 -0.76 -23.99 -5.22
N ARG A 483 -0.29 -24.22 -6.44
CA ARG A 483 -0.96 -23.85 -7.69
C ARG A 483 -1.49 -25.08 -8.42
N PRO A 484 -2.32 -24.91 -9.46
CA PRO A 484 -2.68 -26.00 -10.36
C PRO A 484 -1.47 -26.50 -11.17
N ASN A 485 -1.49 -27.78 -11.54
CA ASN A 485 -0.45 -28.41 -12.34
C ASN A 485 -0.34 -27.78 -13.74
N HIS A 486 -1.48 -27.50 -14.36
CA HIS A 486 -1.56 -26.79 -15.64
C HIS A 486 -2.12 -25.39 -15.43
N LEU A 487 -1.35 -24.36 -15.78
CA LEU A 487 -1.77 -22.98 -15.61
C LEU A 487 -2.56 -22.47 -16.82
N THR A 488 -3.61 -21.72 -16.51
CA THR A 488 -4.45 -20.95 -17.44
C THR A 488 -4.31 -19.45 -17.16
N GLU A 489 -4.88 -18.60 -18.02
CA GLU A 489 -4.90 -17.14 -17.76
C GLU A 489 -5.62 -16.80 -16.44
N ASN A 490 -6.67 -17.55 -16.10
CA ASN A 490 -7.42 -17.39 -14.85
C ASN A 490 -6.54 -17.68 -13.63
N ASP A 491 -5.57 -18.59 -13.74
CA ASP A 491 -4.63 -18.89 -12.65
C ASP A 491 -3.64 -17.74 -12.41
N PHE A 492 -3.18 -17.11 -13.48
CA PHE A 492 -2.36 -15.90 -13.40
C PHE A 492 -3.14 -14.72 -12.81
N ALA A 493 -4.40 -14.55 -13.21
CA ALA A 493 -5.28 -13.54 -12.64
C ALA A 493 -5.60 -13.84 -11.16
N THR A 494 -5.75 -15.12 -10.79
CA THR A 494 -5.91 -15.56 -9.40
C THR A 494 -4.67 -15.22 -8.57
N MET A 495 -3.47 -15.52 -9.08
CA MET A 495 -2.22 -15.13 -8.41
C MET A 495 -2.07 -13.61 -8.29
N THR A 496 -2.50 -12.83 -9.30
CA THR A 496 -2.57 -11.36 -9.23
C THR A 496 -3.41 -10.93 -8.04
N ASN A 497 -4.64 -11.44 -7.93
CA ASN A 497 -5.56 -11.09 -6.85
C ASN A 497 -5.02 -11.46 -5.47
N LEU A 498 -4.39 -12.62 -5.34
CA LEU A 498 -3.84 -13.11 -4.06
C LEU A 498 -2.63 -12.30 -3.60
N PHE A 499 -1.69 -12.02 -4.51
CA PHE A 499 -0.41 -11.36 -4.16
C PHE A 499 -0.44 -9.84 -4.33
N GLY A 500 -1.39 -9.28 -5.07
CA GLY A 500 -1.56 -7.84 -5.24
C GLY A 500 -1.75 -7.16 -3.89
N LEU A 501 -2.74 -7.62 -3.11
CA LEU A 501 -2.99 -7.07 -1.78
C LEU A 501 -1.86 -7.39 -0.79
N ILE A 502 -1.27 -8.59 -0.83
CA ILE A 502 -0.09 -8.92 0.01
C ILE A 502 1.04 -7.91 -0.23
N GLY A 503 1.32 -7.56 -1.50
CA GLY A 503 2.37 -6.60 -1.83
C GLY A 503 2.08 -5.17 -1.38
N ASN A 504 0.80 -4.75 -1.33
CA ASN A 504 0.42 -3.45 -0.75
C ASN A 504 0.82 -3.34 0.73
N TYR A 505 0.91 -4.47 1.44
CA TYR A 505 1.22 -4.52 2.87
C TYR A 505 2.64 -4.98 3.19
N ALA A 506 3.29 -5.73 2.29
CA ALA A 506 4.64 -6.24 2.47
C ALA A 506 5.70 -5.15 2.20
N LYS A 507 6.06 -4.35 3.20
CA LYS A 507 7.11 -3.30 3.09
C LYS A 507 8.54 -3.84 3.03
N GLN A 508 8.77 -5.10 3.42
CA GLN A 508 10.08 -5.75 3.34
C GLN A 508 10.09 -6.83 2.26
N ASN A 509 11.20 -6.92 1.50
CA ASN A 509 11.37 -7.95 0.46
C ASN A 509 12.08 -9.22 0.97
N THR A 510 12.29 -9.31 2.28
CA THR A 510 12.95 -10.41 3.01
C THR A 510 11.98 -11.53 3.37
N GLY A 511 10.68 -11.33 3.13
CA GLY A 511 9.65 -12.35 3.38
C GLY A 511 9.90 -13.65 2.61
N GLU A 512 9.58 -14.76 3.24
CA GLU A 512 9.81 -16.09 2.69
C GLU A 512 8.51 -16.70 2.17
N PHE A 513 8.48 -16.97 0.88
CA PHE A 513 7.47 -17.83 0.28
C PHE A 513 8.02 -18.60 -0.92
N ASN A 514 7.40 -19.74 -1.22
CA ASN A 514 7.70 -20.54 -2.40
C ASN A 514 6.39 -21.04 -3.03
N VAL A 515 6.39 -21.17 -4.34
CA VAL A 515 5.33 -21.79 -5.14
C VAL A 515 5.60 -23.28 -5.29
N TYR A 516 4.54 -24.08 -5.36
CA TYR A 516 4.57 -25.52 -5.57
C TYR A 516 3.44 -25.92 -6.52
N HIS A 517 3.73 -26.75 -7.52
CA HIS A 517 2.70 -27.43 -8.32
C HIS A 517 2.21 -28.72 -7.64
N ASP A 518 3.15 -29.49 -7.10
CA ASP A 518 2.83 -30.66 -6.30
C ASP A 518 2.53 -30.31 -4.85
N GLN A 519 1.99 -31.28 -4.11
CA GLN A 519 1.83 -31.16 -2.67
C GLN A 519 3.22 -30.97 -2.00
N PRO A 520 3.45 -29.87 -1.25
CA PRO A 520 4.70 -29.68 -0.53
C PRO A 520 4.92 -30.80 0.49
N SER A 521 6.18 -31.04 0.87
CA SER A 521 6.49 -32.04 1.89
C SER A 521 5.79 -31.74 3.21
N THR A 522 5.55 -32.78 4.01
CA THR A 522 4.91 -32.65 5.34
C THR A 522 5.65 -31.67 6.25
N ALA A 523 6.99 -31.63 6.16
CA ALA A 523 7.81 -30.67 6.90
C ALA A 523 7.53 -29.22 6.48
N VAL A 524 7.40 -28.95 5.17
CA VAL A 524 7.04 -27.61 4.66
C VAL A 524 5.62 -27.25 5.09
N LEU A 525 4.64 -28.14 4.91
CA LEU A 525 3.25 -27.90 5.29
C LEU A 525 3.07 -27.65 6.81
N ALA A 526 3.87 -28.32 7.65
CA ALA A 526 3.84 -28.12 9.09
C ALA A 526 4.49 -26.80 9.53
N GLN A 527 5.47 -26.30 8.77
CA GLN A 527 6.22 -25.09 9.12
C GLN A 527 5.67 -23.82 8.49
N SER A 528 4.94 -23.91 7.38
CA SER A 528 4.47 -22.75 6.62
C SER A 528 2.99 -22.44 6.87
N ASN A 529 2.62 -21.18 6.69
CA ASN A 529 1.25 -20.88 6.28
C ASN A 529 1.04 -21.43 4.86
N VAL A 530 -0.17 -21.83 4.53
CA VAL A 530 -0.47 -22.45 3.23
C VAL A 530 -1.55 -21.65 2.51
N MET A 531 -1.33 -21.36 1.23
CA MET A 531 -2.34 -20.85 0.33
C MET A 531 -2.42 -21.83 -0.83
N VAL A 532 -3.61 -22.32 -1.16
CA VAL A 532 -3.81 -23.22 -2.29
C VAL A 532 -4.97 -22.70 -3.12
N PHE A 533 -4.80 -22.75 -4.45
CA PHE A 533 -5.87 -22.38 -5.36
C PHE A 533 -5.97 -23.34 -6.54
N GLY A 534 -7.18 -23.43 -7.11
CA GLY A 534 -7.46 -24.25 -8.29
C GLY A 534 -8.62 -25.20 -8.11
N THR A 535 -8.90 -25.98 -9.15
CA THR A 535 -9.92 -27.03 -9.13
C THR A 535 -9.36 -28.33 -8.51
N PRO A 536 -10.20 -29.20 -7.92
CA PRO A 536 -9.75 -30.50 -7.41
C PRO A 536 -9.14 -31.42 -8.49
N ALA A 537 -9.52 -31.23 -9.75
CA ALA A 537 -9.01 -32.01 -10.88
C ALA A 537 -7.55 -31.65 -11.21
N ASN A 538 -7.19 -30.37 -11.10
CA ASN A 538 -5.88 -29.85 -11.51
C ASN A 538 -4.97 -29.51 -10.30
N THR A 539 -5.49 -29.62 -9.07
CA THR A 539 -4.75 -29.27 -7.83
C THR A 539 -4.93 -30.37 -6.78
N PRO A 540 -4.01 -31.35 -6.69
CA PRO A 540 -4.16 -32.51 -5.79
C PRO A 540 -4.38 -32.16 -4.32
N LEU A 541 -3.74 -31.08 -3.84
CA LEU A 541 -3.90 -30.64 -2.45
C LEU A 541 -5.33 -30.17 -2.14
N VAL A 542 -6.04 -29.53 -3.08
CA VAL A 542 -7.46 -29.17 -2.90
C VAL A 542 -8.28 -30.42 -2.67
N LYS A 543 -8.05 -31.46 -3.49
CA LYS A 543 -8.74 -32.76 -3.36
C LYS A 543 -8.47 -33.40 -2.00
N ALA A 544 -7.22 -33.38 -1.54
CA ALA A 544 -6.82 -33.91 -0.24
C ALA A 544 -7.44 -33.16 0.96
N LEU A 545 -7.62 -31.84 0.82
CA LEU A 545 -8.20 -30.97 1.85
C LEU A 545 -9.73 -31.03 1.91
N ASN A 546 -10.41 -31.72 0.98
CA ASN A 546 -11.87 -31.67 0.85
C ASN A 546 -12.63 -32.01 2.16
N ARG A 547 -12.10 -32.93 2.96
CA ARG A 547 -12.72 -33.31 4.24
C ARG A 547 -12.70 -32.18 5.28
N ASP A 548 -11.73 -31.27 5.18
CA ASP A 548 -11.46 -30.18 6.10
C ASP A 548 -12.14 -28.87 5.69
N LEU A 549 -12.62 -28.76 4.44
CA LEU A 549 -13.32 -27.57 3.92
C LEU A 549 -14.66 -27.32 4.63
N TYR A 550 -15.08 -26.06 4.67
CA TYR A 550 -16.42 -25.64 5.09
C TYR A 550 -17.46 -25.94 4.01
N PHE A 551 -17.15 -25.53 2.78
CA PHE A 551 -17.87 -25.94 1.59
C PHE A 551 -17.09 -27.07 0.93
N LYS A 552 -17.59 -28.30 1.12
CA LYS A 552 -16.96 -29.54 0.64
C LYS A 552 -17.50 -29.90 -0.72
N TYR A 553 -16.70 -30.58 -1.53
CA TYR A 553 -17.10 -31.16 -2.80
C TYR A 553 -17.97 -32.42 -2.64
N ASN A 554 -18.79 -32.66 -3.66
CA ASN A 554 -19.37 -33.96 -3.94
C ASN A 554 -18.30 -35.03 -4.23
N PRO A 555 -18.61 -36.34 -4.11
CA PRO A 555 -17.61 -37.41 -4.25
C PRO A 555 -16.87 -37.42 -5.60
N ASP A 556 -17.53 -36.92 -6.65
CA ASP A 556 -17.06 -36.77 -8.03
C ASP A 556 -16.34 -35.43 -8.28
N PHE A 557 -16.32 -34.52 -7.31
CA PHE A 557 -15.65 -33.21 -7.38
C PHE A 557 -16.15 -32.27 -8.49
N THR A 558 -17.39 -32.46 -8.95
CA THR A 558 -18.02 -31.63 -9.98
C THR A 558 -18.74 -30.41 -9.41
N GLY A 559 -19.02 -30.37 -8.10
CA GLY A 559 -19.70 -29.26 -7.43
C GLY A 559 -19.59 -29.31 -5.92
N LEU A 560 -20.02 -28.26 -5.24
CA LEU A 560 -20.01 -28.16 -3.78
C LEU A 560 -21.31 -28.68 -3.14
N LYS A 561 -21.22 -29.32 -1.98
CA LYS A 561 -22.37 -29.81 -1.22
C LYS A 561 -22.96 -28.72 -0.35
N SER A 562 -24.28 -28.79 -0.18
CA SER A 562 -24.99 -28.11 0.92
C SER A 562 -24.34 -28.42 2.27
N ASN A 563 -24.41 -27.46 3.19
CA ASN A 563 -23.92 -27.60 4.56
C ASN A 563 -24.89 -26.93 5.55
N GLU A 564 -24.47 -26.77 6.81
CA GLU A 564 -25.30 -26.18 7.86
C GLU A 564 -25.59 -24.68 7.68
N LYS A 565 -24.94 -24.01 6.72
CA LYS A 565 -25.10 -22.57 6.45
C LYS A 565 -25.84 -22.28 5.16
N LEU A 566 -25.76 -23.16 4.16
CA LEU A 566 -26.32 -22.91 2.85
C LEU A 566 -26.75 -24.24 2.20
N SER A 567 -28.02 -24.28 1.80
CA SER A 567 -28.53 -25.29 0.87
C SER A 567 -28.24 -24.85 -0.55
N LEU A 568 -27.62 -25.72 -1.35
CA LEU A 568 -27.24 -25.48 -2.72
C LEU A 568 -28.10 -26.35 -3.65
N GLU A 569 -28.61 -25.76 -4.72
CA GLU A 569 -29.15 -26.50 -5.86
C GLU A 569 -28.00 -27.09 -6.69
N ASP A 570 -28.25 -28.24 -7.32
CA ASP A 570 -27.20 -29.07 -7.96
C ASP A 570 -26.45 -28.37 -9.10
N GLN A 571 -27.12 -27.58 -9.94
CA GLN A 571 -26.45 -26.84 -11.03
C GLN A 571 -25.74 -25.60 -10.50
N TYR A 572 -26.37 -24.89 -9.56
CA TYR A 572 -25.75 -23.75 -8.89
C TYR A 572 -24.43 -24.15 -8.22
N ALA A 573 -24.42 -25.27 -7.49
CA ALA A 573 -23.26 -25.84 -6.83
C ALA A 573 -22.03 -26.11 -7.72
N LYS A 574 -22.24 -26.31 -9.03
CA LYS A 574 -21.16 -26.56 -10.01
C LYS A 574 -20.52 -25.27 -10.54
N ARG A 575 -21.13 -24.12 -10.29
CA ARG A 575 -20.74 -22.81 -10.87
C ARG A 575 -20.26 -21.79 -9.85
N ILE A 576 -20.36 -22.12 -8.56
CA ILE A 576 -19.85 -21.27 -7.49
C ILE A 576 -18.34 -21.50 -7.26
N GLY A 577 -17.66 -20.42 -6.91
CA GLY A 577 -16.31 -20.44 -6.36
C GLY A 577 -16.33 -20.08 -4.87
N THR A 578 -15.33 -20.55 -4.12
CA THR A 578 -15.20 -20.26 -2.69
C THR A 578 -13.80 -19.85 -2.32
N ALA A 579 -13.69 -18.91 -1.37
CA ALA A 579 -12.47 -18.62 -0.64
C ALA A 579 -12.69 -18.99 0.84
N GLN A 580 -11.91 -19.92 1.35
CA GLN A 580 -12.10 -20.49 2.69
C GLN A 580 -10.81 -20.34 3.48
N LEU A 581 -10.85 -19.57 4.57
CA LEU A 581 -9.69 -19.33 5.42
C LEU A 581 -9.77 -20.24 6.64
N LEU A 582 -9.01 -21.32 6.68
CA LEU A 582 -9.08 -22.41 7.67
C LEU A 582 -7.84 -22.44 8.57
N ARG A 583 -7.94 -23.16 9.70
CA ARG A 583 -6.74 -23.59 10.43
C ARG A 583 -6.07 -24.68 9.62
N SER A 584 -4.76 -24.60 9.44
CA SER A 584 -4.04 -25.64 8.71
C SER A 584 -4.20 -26.99 9.43
N PRO A 585 -4.65 -28.06 8.73
CA PRO A 585 -4.73 -29.40 9.30
C PRO A 585 -3.32 -29.98 9.55
N PHE A 586 -2.29 -29.42 8.90
CA PHE A 586 -0.90 -29.81 9.08
C PHE A 586 -0.28 -29.18 10.34
N ASN A 587 -0.75 -27.99 10.72
CA ASN A 587 -0.35 -27.33 11.96
C ASN A 587 -1.41 -26.31 12.40
N ARG A 588 -2.05 -26.56 13.55
CA ARG A 588 -3.09 -25.68 14.15
C ARG A 588 -2.64 -24.24 14.46
N TYR A 589 -1.34 -23.98 14.42
CA TYR A 589 -0.70 -22.68 14.63
C TYR A 589 -0.47 -21.90 13.33
N ARG A 590 -0.83 -22.46 12.18
CA ARG A 590 -0.69 -21.86 10.84
C ARG A 590 -2.04 -21.67 10.17
N GLY A 591 -2.13 -20.63 9.33
CA GLY A 591 -3.29 -20.37 8.49
C GLY A 591 -3.24 -21.19 7.20
N LEU A 592 -4.42 -21.57 6.70
CA LEU A 592 -4.64 -22.19 5.40
C LEU A 592 -5.69 -21.38 4.63
N LEU A 593 -5.36 -20.82 3.48
CA LEU A 593 -6.36 -20.29 2.55
C LEU A 593 -6.57 -21.27 1.40
N VAL A 594 -7.81 -21.66 1.15
CA VAL A 594 -8.21 -22.46 -0.02
C VAL A 594 -9.11 -21.61 -0.91
N VAL A 595 -8.68 -21.34 -2.15
CA VAL A 595 -9.51 -20.67 -3.16
C VAL A 595 -9.84 -21.66 -4.27
N THR A 596 -11.08 -22.10 -4.35
CA THR A 596 -11.43 -23.28 -5.16
C THR A 596 -12.84 -23.20 -5.74
N GLY A 597 -13.06 -23.92 -6.83
CA GLY A 597 -14.33 -24.06 -7.55
C GLY A 597 -14.28 -25.32 -8.42
N ALA A 598 -15.39 -25.71 -9.04
CA ALA A 598 -15.38 -26.85 -9.96
C ALA A 598 -14.71 -26.50 -11.30
N HIS A 599 -14.66 -25.21 -11.64
CA HIS A 599 -14.12 -24.67 -12.88
C HIS A 599 -13.16 -23.50 -12.59
N ASP A 600 -12.15 -23.30 -13.46
CA ASP A 600 -11.09 -22.30 -13.25
C ASP A 600 -11.62 -20.85 -13.20
N ASP A 601 -12.69 -20.54 -13.95
CA ASP A 601 -13.38 -19.25 -13.91
C ASP A 601 -14.02 -18.97 -12.53
N SER A 602 -14.52 -20.02 -11.88
CA SER A 602 -15.12 -19.97 -10.54
C SER A 602 -14.05 -19.72 -9.48
N VAL A 603 -12.88 -20.36 -9.62
CA VAL A 603 -11.68 -20.10 -8.79
C VAL A 603 -11.26 -18.63 -8.91
N TYR A 604 -11.16 -18.14 -10.16
CA TYR A 604 -10.82 -16.74 -10.42
C TYR A 604 -11.84 -15.79 -9.79
N ARG A 605 -13.16 -15.97 -10.01
CA ARG A 605 -14.21 -15.14 -9.40
C ARG A 605 -14.08 -15.09 -7.88
N ALA A 606 -13.85 -16.22 -7.22
CA ALA A 606 -13.64 -16.25 -5.77
C ALA A 606 -12.42 -15.44 -5.35
N SER A 607 -11.31 -15.52 -6.09
CA SER A 607 -10.09 -14.76 -5.79
C SER A 607 -10.29 -13.24 -5.91
N THR A 608 -11.21 -12.77 -6.76
CA THR A 608 -11.48 -11.33 -6.91
C THR A 608 -12.04 -10.67 -5.64
N GLN A 609 -12.47 -11.46 -4.66
CA GLN A 609 -12.95 -10.94 -3.37
C GLN A 609 -11.81 -10.65 -2.38
N LEU A 610 -10.60 -11.11 -2.69
CA LEU A 610 -9.41 -11.00 -1.83
C LEU A 610 -8.41 -9.96 -2.32
N ASN A 611 -8.71 -9.28 -3.42
CA ASN A 611 -7.73 -8.45 -4.10
C ASN A 611 -7.62 -7.02 -3.57
N ARG A 612 -8.57 -6.57 -2.73
CA ARG A 612 -8.62 -5.21 -2.18
C ARG A 612 -9.15 -5.16 -0.76
N GLN A 613 -8.64 -4.20 0.01
CA GLN A 613 -9.08 -3.95 1.38
C GLN A 613 -10.56 -3.57 1.45
N VAL A 614 -11.04 -2.68 0.57
CA VAL A 614 -12.44 -2.21 0.56
C VAL A 614 -13.45 -3.35 0.33
N LYS A 615 -13.05 -4.41 -0.38
CA LYS A 615 -13.90 -5.60 -0.54
C LYS A 615 -13.90 -6.45 0.73
N LEU A 616 -12.76 -6.58 1.40
CA LEU A 616 -12.64 -7.35 2.64
C LEU A 616 -13.42 -6.73 3.81
N GLU A 617 -13.61 -5.41 3.82
CA GLU A 617 -14.45 -4.72 4.81
C GLU A 617 -15.90 -5.25 4.80
N GLN A 618 -16.39 -5.72 3.65
CA GLN A 618 -17.73 -6.32 3.50
C GLN A 618 -17.83 -7.70 4.13
N TYR A 619 -16.69 -8.34 4.43
CA TYR A 619 -16.59 -9.70 4.96
C TYR A 619 -16.19 -9.71 6.43
N SER A 620 -16.54 -8.64 7.15
CA SER A 620 -16.31 -8.51 8.59
C SER A 620 -16.84 -9.74 9.34
N HIS A 621 -15.96 -10.36 10.13
CA HIS A 621 -16.21 -11.55 10.93
C HIS A 621 -16.46 -12.85 10.14
N ALA A 622 -16.16 -12.88 8.84
CA ALA A 622 -16.30 -14.08 8.00
C ALA A 622 -14.99 -14.86 7.84
N ASP A 623 -15.12 -16.17 7.60
CA ASP A 623 -14.01 -17.08 7.27
C ASP A 623 -14.28 -18.01 6.08
N ALA A 624 -15.43 -17.83 5.42
CA ALA A 624 -15.71 -18.36 4.10
C ALA A 624 -16.45 -17.31 3.26
N ILE A 625 -16.08 -17.21 1.98
CA ILE A 625 -16.75 -16.40 0.97
C ILE A 625 -17.19 -17.35 -0.15
N VAL A 626 -18.42 -17.20 -0.62
CA VAL A 626 -18.99 -17.89 -1.78
C VAL A 626 -19.31 -16.86 -2.85
N VAL A 627 -18.93 -17.13 -4.09
CA VAL A 627 -19.20 -16.25 -5.24
C VAL A 627 -19.83 -17.08 -6.35
N ASP A 628 -20.96 -16.63 -6.89
CA ASP A 628 -21.62 -17.31 -7.99
C ASP A 628 -21.24 -16.78 -9.37
N GLU A 629 -21.89 -17.32 -10.42
CA GLU A 629 -21.65 -16.93 -11.81
C GLU A 629 -22.05 -15.48 -12.13
N ASN A 630 -22.99 -14.92 -11.38
CA ASN A 630 -23.46 -13.54 -11.52
C ASN A 630 -22.64 -12.57 -10.65
N ASN A 631 -21.55 -13.05 -10.04
CA ASN A 631 -20.70 -12.29 -9.11
C ASN A 631 -21.45 -11.81 -7.85
N GLN A 632 -22.55 -12.46 -7.50
CA GLN A 632 -23.16 -12.28 -6.19
C GLN A 632 -22.32 -13.01 -5.15
N HIS A 633 -22.07 -12.35 -4.03
CA HIS A 633 -21.14 -12.80 -3.00
C HIS A 633 -21.85 -12.94 -1.66
N TYR A 634 -21.51 -14.02 -0.97
CA TYR A 634 -22.05 -14.37 0.33
C TYR A 634 -20.91 -14.69 1.27
N SER A 635 -21.03 -14.27 2.53
CA SER A 635 -20.01 -14.50 3.55
C SER A 635 -20.58 -15.25 4.74
N TYR A 636 -19.76 -16.15 5.29
CA TYR A 636 -20.17 -17.05 6.34
C TYR A 636 -19.10 -17.14 7.42
N ARG A 637 -19.58 -17.42 8.64
CA ARG A 637 -18.76 -17.65 9.82
C ARG A 637 -18.95 -19.07 10.35
N PHE A 638 -17.91 -19.88 10.23
CA PHE A 638 -17.86 -21.27 10.70
C PHE A 638 -17.10 -21.42 12.02
N LYS A 639 -15.96 -20.73 12.23
CA LYS A 639 -15.20 -20.88 13.49
C LYS A 639 -15.89 -20.20 14.67
N LYS A 640 -16.04 -20.93 15.77
CA LYS A 640 -16.40 -20.35 17.07
C LYS A 640 -15.24 -19.56 17.71
N GLN A 641 -13.99 -19.98 17.48
CA GLN A 641 -12.78 -19.33 18.01
C GLN A 641 -11.89 -18.78 16.89
N LYS A 642 -11.72 -17.45 16.88
CA LYS A 642 -10.91 -16.73 15.88
C LYS A 642 -9.40 -16.89 16.02
N LEU A 643 -8.88 -16.98 17.24
CA LEU A 643 -7.44 -16.91 17.52
C LEU A 643 -6.72 -18.20 17.10
N LEU A 644 -5.67 -18.08 16.26
CA LEU A 644 -4.61 -19.08 16.16
C LEU A 644 -4.06 -19.32 17.57
N LYS A 645 -3.95 -20.60 17.96
CA LYS A 645 -3.36 -20.90 19.28
C LYS A 645 -1.93 -20.34 19.27
N LYS A 646 -1.38 -19.91 20.41
CA LYS A 646 0.04 -19.52 20.44
C LYS A 646 0.90 -20.78 20.38
N ALA A 647 1.89 -20.80 19.50
CA ALA A 647 2.92 -21.84 19.48
C ALA A 647 3.52 -21.99 20.89
N SER A 648 3.41 -23.19 21.48
CA SER A 648 3.99 -23.47 22.80
C SER A 648 5.52 -23.48 22.73
N LEU A 649 6.22 -23.20 23.83
CA LEU A 649 7.68 -23.31 23.98
C LEU A 649 8.28 -24.59 23.36
N LYS A 650 7.52 -25.70 23.34
CA LYS A 650 7.86 -26.98 22.72
C LYS A 650 8.18 -26.90 21.21
N SER A 651 7.55 -26.01 20.44
CA SER A 651 7.82 -25.89 18.99
C SER A 651 9.05 -25.03 18.68
N LYS A 652 9.40 -24.07 19.55
CA LYS A 652 10.70 -23.36 19.48
C LYS A 652 11.86 -24.31 19.77
N PHE A 653 11.64 -25.31 20.61
CA PHE A 653 12.61 -26.35 20.92
C PHE A 653 13.00 -27.19 19.68
N GLN A 654 12.04 -27.48 18.79
CA GLN A 654 12.30 -28.25 17.58
C GLN A 654 12.98 -27.44 16.46
N GLN A 655 12.82 -26.11 16.42
CA GLN A 655 13.44 -25.27 15.39
C GLN A 655 14.95 -25.01 15.63
N HIS A 656 15.44 -25.18 16.85
CA HIS A 656 16.86 -24.95 17.20
C HIS A 656 17.46 -26.13 17.98
N GLY A 657 17.17 -27.37 17.54
CA GLY A 657 17.67 -28.58 18.22
C GLY A 657 19.19 -28.58 18.45
N GLN A 658 19.96 -28.09 17.47
CA GLN A 658 21.43 -27.98 17.55
C GLN A 658 21.91 -27.02 18.65
N PHE A 659 21.24 -25.88 18.83
CA PHE A 659 21.60 -24.91 19.88
C PHE A 659 21.40 -25.50 21.27
N TRP A 660 20.32 -26.25 21.48
CA TRP A 660 20.02 -26.88 22.77
C TRP A 660 20.93 -28.07 23.07
N THR A 661 21.37 -28.83 22.06
CA THR A 661 22.41 -29.85 22.26
C THR A 661 23.75 -29.22 22.66
N TYR A 662 24.15 -28.10 22.04
CA TYR A 662 25.37 -27.39 22.45
C TYR A 662 25.23 -26.75 23.84
N MET A 663 24.06 -26.19 24.18
CA MET A 663 23.79 -25.68 25.52
C MET A 663 23.80 -26.79 26.58
N GLY A 664 23.24 -27.96 26.27
CA GLY A 664 23.28 -29.12 27.14
C GLY A 664 24.71 -29.61 27.39
N LEU A 665 25.52 -29.68 26.34
CA LEU A 665 26.95 -30.02 26.44
C LEU A 665 27.73 -28.97 27.25
N ALA A 666 27.46 -27.68 27.06
CA ALA A 666 28.11 -26.61 27.81
C ALA A 666 27.76 -26.67 29.31
N VAL A 667 26.50 -26.91 29.67
CA VAL A 667 26.07 -27.08 31.06
C VAL A 667 26.70 -28.32 31.68
N ALA A 668 26.77 -29.43 30.95
CA ALA A 668 27.44 -30.65 31.41
C ALA A 668 28.94 -30.43 31.66
N ALA A 669 29.62 -29.68 30.77
CA ALA A 669 31.02 -29.32 30.93
C ALA A 669 31.23 -28.42 32.17
N ILE A 670 30.38 -27.40 32.37
CA ILE A 670 30.45 -26.53 33.55
C ILE A 670 30.21 -27.34 34.84
N ALA A 671 29.24 -28.25 34.84
CA ALA A 671 28.98 -29.11 35.99
C ALA A 671 30.17 -30.04 36.27
N PHE A 672 30.81 -30.60 35.23
CA PHE A 672 32.00 -31.43 35.36
C PHE A 672 33.19 -30.64 35.93
N PHE A 673 33.49 -29.45 35.39
CA PHE A 673 34.55 -28.60 35.93
C PHE A 673 34.24 -28.10 37.34
N GLY A 674 32.98 -27.79 37.64
CA GLY A 674 32.53 -27.46 38.99
C GLY A 674 32.74 -28.62 39.96
N PHE A 675 32.41 -29.85 39.55
CA PHE A 675 32.64 -31.05 40.33
C PHE A 675 34.14 -31.31 40.57
N VAL A 676 34.97 -31.16 39.54
CA VAL A 676 36.43 -31.28 39.66
C VAL A 676 37.00 -30.22 40.60
N ALA A 677 36.56 -28.97 40.48
CA ALA A 677 36.99 -27.89 41.36
C ALA A 677 36.59 -28.13 42.82
N ILE A 678 35.34 -28.57 43.07
CA ILE A 678 34.86 -28.94 44.40
C ILE A 678 35.65 -30.13 44.95
N SER A 679 35.94 -31.13 44.13
CA SER A 679 36.72 -32.31 44.51
C SER A 679 38.17 -31.95 44.87
N ILE A 680 38.80 -31.04 44.13
CA ILE A 680 40.15 -30.52 44.44
C ILE A 680 40.13 -29.70 45.73
N LEU A 681 39.13 -28.86 45.93
CA LEU A 681 38.97 -28.07 47.16
C LEU A 681 38.72 -28.95 48.40
N TRP A 682 38.00 -30.08 48.24
CA TRP A 682 37.84 -31.09 49.28
C TRP A 682 39.16 -31.83 49.57
N HIS A 683 39.88 -32.27 48.53
CA HIS A 683 41.11 -33.05 48.71
C HIS A 683 42.26 -32.21 49.31
N ASN A 684 42.31 -30.91 49.00
CA ASN A 684 43.33 -29.99 49.52
C ASN A 684 42.93 -29.33 50.87
N GLY A 685 41.87 -29.79 51.53
CA GLY A 685 41.51 -29.37 52.89
C GLY A 685 41.03 -27.91 53.03
N LEU A 686 40.67 -27.25 51.93
CA LEU A 686 40.26 -25.84 51.90
C LEU A 686 38.78 -25.61 52.26
N LEU A 687 37.99 -26.67 52.39
CA LEU A 687 36.61 -26.65 52.89
C LEU A 687 36.56 -27.12 54.35
N LYS A 688 37.21 -26.39 55.26
CA LYS A 688 37.02 -26.58 56.71
C LYS A 688 35.60 -26.17 57.11
N ARG A 689 34.80 -27.14 57.57
CA ARG A 689 33.57 -26.89 58.33
C ARG A 689 33.95 -26.12 59.59
N ARG A 690 33.49 -24.87 59.71
CA ARG A 690 33.51 -24.12 60.96
C ARG A 690 32.52 -24.82 61.89
N GLY A 691 33.04 -25.50 62.91
CA GLY A 691 32.25 -26.04 64.00
C GLY A 691 31.69 -24.91 64.85
N ASP A 692 30.49 -25.15 65.36
CA ASP A 692 29.86 -24.43 66.47
C ASP A 692 30.79 -24.35 67.67
N ASP A 693 30.82 -23.18 68.29
CA ASP A 693 31.10 -22.83 69.70
C ASP A 693 30.54 -21.39 69.80
N ASP A 694 29.68 -20.94 70.74
CA ASP A 694 29.35 -21.41 72.08
C ASP A 694 27.93 -20.95 72.47
N GLU A 695 27.25 -21.80 73.25
CA GLU A 695 26.31 -21.38 74.29
C GLU A 695 26.97 -21.71 75.64
N LYS A 696 27.78 -20.78 76.18
CA LYS A 696 27.76 -20.30 77.57
C LYS A 696 28.78 -19.20 77.83
#